data_AF-A0A8E4F7L7-F1
#
_entry.id   AF-A0A8E4F7L7-F1
#
_cell.length_a   1.000
_cell.length_b   1.000
_cell.length_c   1.000
_cell.angle_alpha   90.00
_cell.angle_beta   90.00
_cell.angle_gamma   90.00
#
_symmetry.space_group_name_H-M   'P 1'
#
loop_
_entity.id
_entity.type
_entity.pdbx_description
1 polymer ?
#
loop_
_entity_poly.entity_id
_entity_poly.type
_entity_poly.pdbx_seq_one_letter_code
_entity_poly.pdbx_strand_id
1 'polypeptide(L)'
;MQVKAKALLFAMSMLSISVAQANIQIYPSQGLFGLEQQCRQDSNRIEANGSSIICDFSKAIQNESIRKQAQQFFVQGLQNSFPDQVVANISQKTKHRTYVASLEVIRASEYVVNKDSTAEIFLPVTLSLKLTNILSGEVIYSDSATLSQPIKVLSSELDSVATKVEIEKKFQSTLLTLTQQVTQDLKSKFKVTEIQTNVIDSWKSYLVLDKGFNQGIAKGDELSSVDGDLIRVVHADSDYAVAIPVLMLNKAKTFSKISTNTRQALNKPKALVVDVLTYQGESKDLVEQIFSDAVGEKASFTLTPVNKRYSALAQSIAEQTELAQAEDINQRELPEFFIRINVMPAIAYEQAVGKMTQQQVVHSEVFAEMIDRSGRVIFSAHATDEIKEIISQGMGFSLEARKEISLKNALIQLGQKFQKGIQFTRSDLKVSGSSQQNVNIEDKGERLSVGMKVHVYNQQKVAQRNVLIPTWEATVIERNGSQVKAQLDFPVSGNDRLPVHSGDVILVDSNAAVGDSKLARVFCPNMHTEQVGEIPFYGFGPLIYHAFSSESKRPFYATGSGFRGQTALKDAVIQLTENSGFKKNLDLKFYLPRDECLQPVFKIQVKENSIKCNADKSNCDATLVMGSGARRFNDKAEKIGAYGLQQEIGLKGIDHQHRHEMYNIQMFEALPKILNQIVQKADSTQ
;
A
#
# COMPACT_ATOMS: atom_id res chain seq x y z
N MET A 1 0.18 -21.69 -67.78
CA MET A 1 -0.18 -23.08 -67.43
C MET A 1 -0.81 -23.03 -66.05
N GLN A 2 -2.14 -23.15 -65.99
CA GLN A 2 -2.93 -23.12 -64.76
C GLN A 2 -2.78 -24.45 -64.01
N VAL A 3 -2.67 -24.41 -62.68
CA VAL A 3 -3.06 -25.55 -61.85
C VAL A 3 -3.92 -25.04 -60.70
N LYS A 4 -5.19 -25.47 -60.72
CA LYS A 4 -6.15 -25.38 -59.63
C LYS A 4 -6.01 -26.63 -58.74
N ALA A 5 -6.05 -26.37 -57.43
CA ALA A 5 -6.71 -27.11 -56.36
C ALA A 5 -6.50 -28.63 -56.18
N LYS A 6 -6.03 -29.00 -54.98
CA LYS A 6 -6.72 -29.99 -54.14
C LYS A 6 -6.45 -29.71 -52.66
N ALA A 7 -7.54 -29.57 -51.92
CA ALA A 7 -7.58 -29.41 -50.48
C ALA A 7 -7.13 -30.70 -49.77
N LEU A 8 -6.33 -30.56 -48.72
CA LEU A 8 -6.15 -31.59 -47.70
C LEU A 8 -6.61 -31.00 -46.36
N LEU A 9 -7.63 -31.63 -45.78
CA LEU A 9 -8.05 -31.40 -44.40
C LEU A 9 -6.90 -31.81 -43.46
N PHE A 10 -6.41 -30.88 -42.64
CA PHE A 10 -5.80 -31.21 -41.36
C PHE A 10 -6.79 -30.78 -40.27
N ALA A 11 -7.50 -31.76 -39.71
CA ALA A 11 -8.24 -31.59 -38.47
C ALA A 11 -7.22 -31.38 -37.35
N MET A 12 -6.96 -30.12 -37.00
CA MET A 12 -6.21 -29.76 -35.81
C MET A 12 -7.13 -30.03 -34.62
N SER A 13 -6.96 -31.19 -34.00
CA SER A 13 -7.56 -31.51 -32.72
C SER A 13 -7.11 -30.45 -31.72
N MET A 14 -8.01 -29.50 -31.42
CA MET A 14 -7.86 -28.62 -30.27
C MET A 14 -7.82 -29.51 -29.03
N LEU A 15 -6.62 -29.73 -28.51
CA LEU A 15 -6.43 -30.11 -27.12
C LEU A 15 -6.92 -28.93 -26.29
N SER A 16 -8.21 -28.93 -25.97
CA SER A 16 -8.77 -28.16 -24.87
C SER A 16 -8.05 -28.62 -23.61
N ILE A 17 -7.07 -27.83 -23.17
CA ILE A 17 -6.52 -27.93 -21.82
C ILE A 17 -7.69 -27.61 -20.89
N SER A 18 -8.34 -28.64 -20.35
CA SER A 18 -9.22 -28.50 -19.20
C SER A 18 -8.35 -27.99 -18.05
N VAL A 19 -8.43 -26.69 -17.78
CA VAL A 19 -7.87 -26.11 -16.57
C VAL A 19 -8.66 -26.73 -15.43
N ALA A 20 -8.09 -27.70 -14.73
CA ALA A 20 -8.69 -28.25 -13.52
C ALA A 20 -9.01 -27.07 -12.58
N GLN A 21 -10.28 -26.88 -12.24
CA GLN A 21 -10.65 -25.87 -11.25
C GLN A 21 -9.97 -26.23 -9.93
N ALA A 22 -9.32 -25.24 -9.32
CA ALA A 22 -8.66 -25.40 -8.04
C ALA A 22 -9.65 -25.95 -7.00
N ASN A 23 -9.24 -26.97 -6.24
CA ASN A 23 -10.07 -27.54 -5.18
C ASN A 23 -9.99 -26.67 -3.91
N ILE A 24 -10.63 -25.49 -3.99
CA ILE A 24 -10.78 -24.55 -2.88
C ILE A 24 -12.16 -24.67 -2.25
N GLN A 25 -12.22 -24.36 -0.96
CA GLN A 25 -13.49 -24.16 -0.27
C GLN A 25 -13.65 -22.67 0.08
N ILE A 26 -14.87 -22.16 -0.05
CA ILE A 26 -15.23 -20.79 0.29
C ILE A 26 -16.22 -20.85 1.46
N TYR A 27 -15.84 -20.29 2.59
CA TYR A 27 -16.73 -20.12 3.74
C TYR A 27 -17.29 -18.69 3.75
N PRO A 28 -18.62 -18.49 3.63
CA PRO A 28 -19.21 -17.17 3.71
C PRO A 28 -19.26 -16.71 5.18
N SER A 29 -18.50 -15.67 5.53
CA SER A 29 -18.62 -15.05 6.84
C SER A 29 -20.01 -14.48 7.05
N GLN A 30 -20.52 -14.57 8.27
CA GLN A 30 -21.81 -14.02 8.65
C GLN A 30 -21.75 -12.53 9.05
N GLY A 31 -20.53 -12.00 9.24
CA GLY A 31 -20.30 -10.63 9.69
C GLY A 31 -20.24 -9.60 8.56
N LEU A 32 -20.60 -8.35 8.90
CA LEU A 32 -20.28 -7.16 8.11
C LEU A 32 -19.23 -6.36 8.87
N PHE A 33 -18.04 -6.23 8.29
CA PHE A 33 -16.88 -5.61 8.94
C PHE A 33 -16.69 -4.16 8.49
N GLY A 34 -15.78 -3.44 9.16
CA GLY A 34 -15.48 -2.03 8.89
C GLY A 34 -16.26 -1.06 9.78
N LEU A 35 -17.15 -1.57 10.63
CA LEU A 35 -18.02 -0.79 11.53
C LEU A 35 -17.52 -0.73 12.98
N GLU A 36 -16.33 -1.28 13.23
CA GLU A 36 -15.76 -1.43 14.57
C GLU A 36 -15.17 -0.10 15.09
N GLN A 37 -14.80 0.80 14.18
CA GLN A 37 -14.31 2.13 14.52
C GLN A 37 -15.47 3.08 14.81
N GLN A 38 -15.24 4.07 15.69
CA GLN A 38 -16.23 5.12 15.93
C GLN A 38 -16.60 5.80 14.62
N CYS A 39 -17.90 5.89 14.35
CA CYS A 39 -18.42 6.60 13.20
C CYS A 39 -18.26 8.12 13.37
N ARG A 40 -18.21 8.82 12.24
CA ARG A 40 -18.16 10.27 12.19
C ARG A 40 -19.54 10.86 12.51
N GLN A 41 -19.61 11.68 13.57
CA GLN A 41 -20.86 12.26 14.06
C GLN A 41 -21.41 13.36 13.15
N ASP A 42 -20.52 14.17 12.59
CA ASP A 42 -20.87 15.31 11.75
C ASP A 42 -20.38 15.03 10.31
N SER A 43 -21.31 15.06 9.35
CA SER A 43 -21.01 14.83 7.94
C SER A 43 -20.06 15.89 7.38
N ASN A 44 -20.11 17.12 7.91
CA ASN A 44 -19.35 18.29 7.47
C ASN A 44 -18.02 18.48 8.22
N ARG A 45 -17.87 17.90 9.42
CA ARG A 45 -16.63 17.99 10.18
C ARG A 45 -15.70 16.84 9.85
N ILE A 46 -14.58 17.18 9.24
CA ILE A 46 -13.58 16.24 8.79
C ILE A 46 -12.32 16.42 9.63
N GLU A 47 -11.90 15.36 10.32
CA GLU A 47 -10.71 15.36 11.18
C GLU A 47 -9.60 14.51 10.55
N ALA A 48 -8.34 14.85 10.85
CA ALA A 48 -7.20 14.03 10.42
C ALA A 48 -7.32 12.62 11.02
N ASN A 49 -7.18 11.59 10.18
CA ASN A 49 -7.44 10.19 10.54
C ASN A 49 -8.89 9.91 11.06
N GLY A 50 -9.86 10.78 10.78
CA GLY A 50 -11.26 10.56 11.11
C GLY A 50 -11.89 9.41 10.33
N SER A 51 -13.01 8.88 10.83
CA SER A 51 -13.73 7.79 10.17
C SER A 51 -14.31 8.21 8.82
N SER A 52 -14.18 7.32 7.83
CA SER A 52 -14.81 7.44 6.51
C SER A 52 -16.29 7.01 6.49
N ILE A 53 -16.83 6.64 7.66
CA ILE A 53 -18.19 6.15 7.86
C ILE A 53 -18.95 7.10 8.77
N ILE A 54 -20.02 7.70 8.28
CA ILE A 54 -20.91 8.56 9.08
C ILE A 54 -21.82 7.73 9.98
N CYS A 55 -22.21 8.30 11.13
CA CYS A 55 -23.05 7.59 12.09
C CYS A 55 -24.45 7.26 11.60
N ASP A 56 -25.00 8.03 10.67
CA ASP A 56 -26.34 7.76 10.13
C ASP A 56 -26.36 6.51 9.26
N PHE A 57 -25.27 6.21 8.53
CA PHE A 57 -25.10 4.92 7.90
C PHE A 57 -25.06 3.79 8.95
N SER A 58 -24.24 3.94 9.99
CA SER A 58 -24.12 2.91 11.04
C SER A 58 -25.46 2.62 11.72
N LYS A 59 -26.27 3.65 12.00
CA LYS A 59 -27.64 3.49 12.53
C LYS A 59 -28.54 2.79 11.54
N ALA A 60 -28.53 3.20 10.27
CA ALA A 60 -29.38 2.62 9.23
C ALA A 60 -29.19 1.10 9.09
N ILE A 61 -27.97 0.61 9.29
CA ILE A 61 -27.65 -0.81 9.17
C ILE A 61 -27.65 -1.56 10.51
N GLN A 62 -28.00 -0.93 11.64
CA GLN A 62 -28.23 -1.65 12.91
C GLN A 62 -29.50 -2.51 12.87
N ASN A 63 -30.40 -2.26 11.89
CA ASN A 63 -31.59 -3.05 11.69
C ASN A 63 -31.26 -4.53 11.38
N GLU A 64 -31.67 -5.44 12.27
CA GLU A 64 -31.37 -6.87 12.17
C GLU A 64 -31.93 -7.51 10.89
N SER A 65 -33.09 -7.05 10.42
CA SER A 65 -33.70 -7.54 9.17
C SER A 65 -32.82 -7.24 7.97
N ILE A 66 -32.27 -6.02 7.89
CA ILE A 66 -31.38 -5.61 6.80
C ILE A 66 -30.06 -6.38 6.85
N ARG A 67 -29.49 -6.59 8.04
CA ARG A 67 -28.27 -7.41 8.20
C ARG A 67 -28.48 -8.84 7.74
N LYS A 68 -29.59 -9.48 8.15
CA LYS A 68 -29.94 -10.83 7.71
C LYS A 68 -30.18 -10.90 6.20
N GLN A 69 -30.83 -9.90 5.61
CA GLN A 69 -31.02 -9.84 4.15
C GLN A 69 -29.68 -9.71 3.41
N ALA A 70 -28.78 -8.84 3.87
CA ALA A 70 -27.44 -8.70 3.28
C ALA A 70 -26.66 -10.02 3.37
N GLN A 71 -26.69 -10.70 4.52
CA GLN A 71 -26.07 -12.01 4.71
C GLN A 71 -26.65 -13.07 3.76
N GLN A 72 -27.98 -13.12 3.61
CA GLN A 72 -28.65 -14.04 2.70
C GLN A 72 -28.25 -13.79 1.25
N PHE A 73 -28.25 -12.52 0.81
CA PHE A 73 -27.82 -12.15 -0.55
C PHE A 73 -26.34 -12.48 -0.79
N PHE A 74 -25.50 -12.30 0.23
CA PHE A 74 -24.08 -12.65 0.16
C PHE A 74 -23.88 -14.16 -0.04
N VAL A 75 -24.51 -14.99 0.80
CA VAL A 75 -24.41 -16.45 0.73
C VAL A 75 -24.98 -16.96 -0.59
N GLN A 76 -26.17 -16.50 -1.00
CA GLN A 76 -26.79 -16.87 -2.27
C GLN A 76 -25.94 -16.43 -3.47
N GLY A 77 -25.38 -15.22 -3.44
CA GLY A 77 -24.50 -14.70 -4.48
C GLY A 77 -23.24 -15.56 -4.65
N LEU A 78 -22.65 -16.00 -3.54
CA LEU A 78 -21.51 -16.92 -3.54
C LEU A 78 -21.90 -18.31 -4.04
N GLN A 79 -23.00 -18.90 -3.58
CA GLN A 79 -23.48 -20.22 -4.02
C GLN A 79 -23.81 -20.22 -5.52
N ASN A 80 -24.41 -19.15 -6.04
CA ASN A 80 -24.69 -18.99 -7.47
C ASN A 80 -23.42 -18.82 -8.31
N SER A 81 -22.34 -18.30 -7.71
CA SER A 81 -21.07 -18.06 -8.37
C SER A 81 -20.14 -19.28 -8.31
N PHE A 82 -20.20 -20.05 -7.21
CA PHE A 82 -19.30 -21.16 -6.88
C PHE A 82 -20.05 -22.33 -6.21
N PRO A 83 -21.01 -22.98 -6.90
CA PRO A 83 -21.95 -23.93 -6.30
C PRO A 83 -21.30 -25.10 -5.56
N ASP A 84 -20.16 -25.60 -6.05
CA ASP A 84 -19.47 -26.77 -5.49
C ASP A 84 -18.35 -26.41 -4.51
N GLN A 85 -18.04 -25.12 -4.34
CA GLN A 85 -16.93 -24.66 -3.51
C GLN A 85 -17.42 -24.00 -2.20
N VAL A 86 -18.66 -23.53 -2.14
CA VAL A 86 -19.19 -22.91 -0.92
C VAL A 86 -19.50 -23.97 0.13
N VAL A 87 -18.91 -23.82 1.31
CA VAL A 87 -19.07 -24.76 2.44
C VAL A 87 -19.74 -24.09 3.63
N ALA A 88 -20.49 -24.88 4.39
CA ALA A 88 -21.20 -24.42 5.58
C ALA A 88 -20.35 -24.45 6.87
N ASN A 89 -19.21 -25.14 6.87
CA ASN A 89 -18.29 -25.22 8.01
C ASN A 89 -16.83 -25.36 7.57
N ILE A 90 -15.89 -25.02 8.45
CA ILE A 90 -14.45 -25.19 8.26
C ILE A 90 -13.97 -26.30 9.20
N SER A 91 -13.43 -27.38 8.63
CA SER A 91 -12.95 -28.54 9.43
C SER A 91 -11.44 -28.48 9.66
N GLN A 92 -10.94 -29.20 10.67
CA GLN A 92 -9.49 -29.35 10.89
C GLN A 92 -8.74 -29.96 9.70
N LYS A 93 -9.40 -30.78 8.88
CA LYS A 93 -8.81 -31.39 7.68
C LYS A 93 -8.76 -30.41 6.50
N THR A 94 -9.75 -29.53 6.38
CA THR A 94 -9.92 -28.67 5.19
C THR A 94 -9.46 -27.23 5.41
N LYS A 95 -9.22 -26.80 6.66
CA LYS A 95 -8.86 -25.42 7.04
C LYS A 95 -7.74 -24.78 6.21
N HIS A 96 -6.75 -25.54 5.75
CA HIS A 96 -5.65 -25.02 4.93
C HIS A 96 -6.06 -24.67 3.48
N ARG A 97 -7.19 -25.20 3.01
CA ARG A 97 -7.76 -24.97 1.68
C ARG A 97 -9.08 -24.21 1.71
N THR A 98 -9.51 -23.74 2.87
CA THR A 98 -10.73 -22.95 3.04
C THR A 98 -10.39 -21.47 3.15
N TYR A 99 -10.99 -20.66 2.28
CA TYR A 99 -10.91 -19.21 2.29
C TYR A 99 -12.22 -18.63 2.80
N VAL A 100 -12.11 -17.69 3.71
CA VAL A 100 -13.26 -16.97 4.26
C VAL A 100 -13.58 -15.79 3.38
N ALA A 101 -14.79 -15.77 2.82
CA ALA A 101 -15.34 -14.64 2.11
C ALA A 101 -15.94 -13.66 3.13
N SER A 102 -15.51 -12.41 3.09
CA SER A 102 -15.93 -11.36 4.04
C SER A 102 -16.34 -10.08 3.30
N LEU A 103 -17.34 -9.39 3.85
CA LEU A 103 -17.79 -8.08 3.37
C LEU A 103 -17.31 -6.98 4.33
N GLU A 104 -16.72 -5.93 3.78
CA GLU A 104 -16.16 -4.82 4.56
C GLU A 104 -16.68 -3.49 4.02
N VAL A 105 -17.31 -2.67 4.89
CA VAL A 105 -17.66 -1.30 4.54
C VAL A 105 -16.41 -0.44 4.70
N ILE A 106 -15.88 0.07 3.58
CA ILE A 106 -14.65 0.88 3.60
C ILE A 106 -14.96 2.39 3.56
N ARG A 107 -16.18 2.77 3.18
CA ARG A 107 -16.65 4.16 3.15
C ARG A 107 -18.18 4.23 3.19
N ALA A 108 -18.72 5.18 3.95
CA ALA A 108 -20.10 5.63 3.83
C ALA A 108 -20.18 7.11 4.22
N SER A 109 -20.50 7.98 3.28
CA SER A 109 -20.47 9.43 3.49
C SER A 109 -21.75 10.10 3.02
N GLU A 110 -21.91 11.36 3.39
CA GLU A 110 -23.02 12.21 2.99
C GLU A 110 -22.48 13.58 2.58
N TYR A 111 -22.97 14.08 1.45
CA TYR A 111 -22.65 15.41 0.94
C TYR A 111 -23.94 16.09 0.49
N VAL A 112 -24.14 17.35 0.91
CA VAL A 112 -25.32 18.12 0.54
C VAL A 112 -24.93 19.23 -0.42
N VAL A 113 -25.62 19.29 -1.56
CA VAL A 113 -25.46 20.32 -2.59
C VAL A 113 -26.72 21.15 -2.64
N ASN A 114 -26.64 22.40 -2.18
CA ASN A 114 -27.76 23.33 -2.22
C ASN A 114 -27.92 23.93 -3.64
N LYS A 115 -29.15 23.91 -4.16
CA LYS A 115 -29.58 24.45 -5.46
C LYS A 115 -30.82 25.32 -5.26
N ASP A 116 -30.60 26.55 -4.79
CA ASP A 116 -31.63 27.54 -4.44
C ASP A 116 -32.75 26.94 -3.58
N SER A 117 -33.89 26.59 -4.19
CA SER A 117 -35.07 26.03 -3.50
C SER A 117 -35.01 24.53 -3.25
N THR A 118 -34.03 23.82 -3.82
CA THR A 118 -33.83 22.37 -3.66
C THR A 118 -32.43 22.05 -3.19
N ALA A 119 -32.25 20.86 -2.60
CA ALA A 119 -30.95 20.33 -2.27
C ALA A 119 -30.83 18.88 -2.76
N GLU A 120 -29.62 18.49 -3.13
CA GLU A 120 -29.27 17.12 -3.51
C GLU A 120 -28.34 16.53 -2.44
N ILE A 121 -28.70 15.37 -1.91
CA ILE A 121 -27.96 14.65 -0.88
C ILE A 121 -27.30 13.44 -1.54
N PHE A 122 -25.98 13.44 -1.65
CA PHE A 122 -25.19 12.34 -2.21
C PHE A 122 -24.74 11.40 -1.10
N LEU A 123 -25.01 10.11 -1.27
CA LEU A 123 -24.76 9.07 -0.27
C LEU A 123 -23.82 7.97 -0.82
N PRO A 124 -22.52 8.26 -1.06
CA PRO A 124 -21.60 7.25 -1.54
C PRO A 124 -21.31 6.22 -0.45
N VAL A 125 -21.56 4.96 -0.77
CA VAL A 125 -21.19 3.78 0.02
C VAL A 125 -20.22 2.94 -0.80
N THR A 126 -19.16 2.46 -0.15
CA THR A 126 -18.21 1.54 -0.78
C THR A 126 -18.08 0.27 0.05
N LEU A 127 -18.32 -0.86 -0.61
CA LEU A 127 -18.27 -2.20 -0.02
C LEU A 127 -17.15 -3.00 -0.69
N SER A 128 -16.32 -3.65 0.10
CA SER A 128 -15.27 -4.55 -0.38
C SER A 128 -15.62 -6.00 -0.07
N LEU A 129 -15.24 -6.92 -0.97
CA LEU A 129 -15.28 -8.36 -0.76
C LEU A 129 -13.84 -8.88 -0.77
N LYS A 130 -13.48 -9.62 0.29
CA LYS A 130 -12.17 -10.28 0.39
C LYS A 130 -12.31 -11.78 0.59
N LEU A 131 -11.43 -12.54 -0.06
CA LEU A 131 -11.20 -13.97 0.22
C LEU A 131 -9.90 -14.11 1.00
N THR A 132 -10.01 -14.43 2.30
CA THR A 132 -8.88 -14.49 3.23
C THR A 132 -8.68 -15.92 3.73
N ASN A 133 -7.47 -16.46 3.67
CA ASN A 133 -7.14 -17.71 4.32
C ASN A 133 -7.21 -17.51 5.84
N ILE A 134 -8.03 -18.29 6.53
CA ILE A 134 -8.29 -18.09 7.96
C ILE A 134 -7.07 -18.40 8.85
N LEU A 135 -6.10 -19.18 8.38
CA LEU A 135 -4.93 -19.56 9.16
C LEU A 135 -3.76 -18.62 8.91
N SER A 136 -3.50 -18.28 7.66
CA SER A 136 -2.37 -17.42 7.33
C SER A 136 -2.74 -15.93 7.34
N GLY A 137 -4.01 -15.57 7.14
CA GLY A 137 -4.42 -14.19 6.88
C GLY A 137 -4.07 -13.70 5.46
N GLU A 138 -3.60 -14.60 4.59
CA GLU A 138 -3.33 -14.28 3.18
C GLU A 138 -4.64 -13.96 2.44
N VAL A 139 -4.63 -12.86 1.70
CA VAL A 139 -5.77 -12.43 0.88
C VAL A 139 -5.48 -12.80 -0.57
N ILE A 140 -6.30 -13.66 -1.16
CA ILE A 140 -6.12 -14.09 -2.56
C ILE A 140 -7.01 -13.30 -3.52
N TYR A 141 -8.04 -12.63 -3.00
CA TYR A 141 -8.93 -11.76 -3.75
C TYR A 141 -9.33 -10.59 -2.87
N SER A 142 -9.29 -9.38 -3.43
CA SER A 142 -9.82 -8.16 -2.81
C SER A 142 -10.32 -7.27 -3.94
N ASP A 143 -11.58 -6.88 -3.87
CA ASP A 143 -12.15 -5.91 -4.80
C ASP A 143 -13.20 -5.08 -4.05
N SER A 144 -13.57 -3.92 -4.59
CA SER A 144 -14.62 -3.09 -4.01
C SER A 144 -15.48 -2.41 -5.06
N ALA A 145 -16.71 -2.12 -4.68
CA ALA A 145 -17.65 -1.37 -5.50
C ALA A 145 -18.17 -0.17 -4.71
N THR A 146 -18.25 0.98 -5.40
CA THR A 146 -18.85 2.21 -4.87
C THR A 146 -20.15 2.48 -5.59
N LEU A 147 -21.20 2.76 -4.83
CA LEU A 147 -22.47 3.24 -5.36
C LEU A 147 -22.84 4.54 -4.64
N SER A 148 -23.19 5.56 -5.41
CA SER A 148 -23.67 6.85 -4.92
C SER A 148 -24.99 7.14 -5.59
N GLN A 149 -26.06 7.20 -4.80
CA GLN A 149 -27.40 7.50 -5.31
C GLN A 149 -27.92 8.77 -4.65
N PRO A 150 -28.12 9.86 -5.41
CA PRO A 150 -28.57 11.12 -4.82
C PRO A 150 -30.05 11.08 -4.41
N ILE A 151 -30.39 11.83 -3.37
CA ILE A 151 -31.77 12.16 -2.97
C ILE A 151 -31.99 13.64 -3.24
N LYS A 152 -33.10 13.99 -3.91
CA LYS A 152 -33.47 15.39 -4.14
C LYS A 152 -34.59 15.78 -3.20
N VAL A 153 -34.40 16.86 -2.44
CA VAL A 153 -35.37 17.39 -1.48
C VAL A 153 -35.51 18.91 -1.64
N LEU A 154 -36.54 19.51 -1.04
CA LEU A 154 -36.59 20.96 -0.87
C LEU A 154 -35.54 21.39 0.17
N SER A 155 -34.90 22.53 -0.03
CA SER A 155 -33.86 23.03 0.90
C SER A 155 -34.42 23.21 2.31
N SER A 156 -35.70 23.60 2.44
CA SER A 156 -36.41 23.73 3.72
C SER A 156 -36.69 22.40 4.43
N GLU A 157 -36.57 21.27 3.72
CA GLU A 157 -36.88 19.93 4.23
C GLU A 157 -35.63 19.10 4.52
N LEU A 158 -34.43 19.66 4.34
CA LEU A 158 -33.15 18.97 4.56
C LEU A 158 -33.10 18.27 5.92
N ASP A 159 -33.48 18.98 6.98
CA ASP A 159 -33.46 18.46 8.35
C ASP A 159 -34.74 17.72 8.76
N SER A 160 -35.69 17.56 7.85
CA SER A 160 -36.98 16.94 8.14
C SER A 160 -36.84 15.46 8.50
N VAL A 161 -37.77 14.96 9.31
CA VAL A 161 -37.83 13.53 9.66
C VAL A 161 -38.02 12.66 8.41
N ALA A 162 -38.79 13.13 7.43
CA ALA A 162 -39.01 12.42 6.18
C ALA A 162 -37.71 12.23 5.38
N THR A 163 -36.89 13.29 5.27
CA THR A 163 -35.58 13.23 4.60
C THR A 163 -34.64 12.25 5.30
N LYS A 164 -34.58 12.27 6.63
CA LYS A 164 -33.74 11.33 7.41
C LYS A 164 -34.15 9.87 7.21
N VAL A 165 -35.45 9.59 7.16
CA VAL A 165 -35.97 8.24 6.86
C VAL A 165 -35.61 7.80 5.43
N GLU A 166 -35.63 8.74 4.46
CA GLU A 166 -35.24 8.44 3.09
C GLU A 166 -33.74 8.16 2.97
N ILE A 167 -32.89 8.92 3.67
CA ILE A 167 -31.44 8.66 3.78
C ILE A 167 -31.19 7.26 4.34
N GLU A 168 -31.87 6.89 5.44
CA GLU A 168 -31.74 5.56 6.04
C GLU A 168 -32.10 4.44 5.05
N LYS A 169 -33.26 4.53 4.38
CA LYS A 169 -33.67 3.55 3.36
C LYS A 169 -32.70 3.47 2.20
N LYS A 170 -32.14 4.61 1.80
CA LYS A 170 -31.16 4.69 0.71
C LYS A 170 -29.86 4.00 1.08
N PHE A 171 -29.36 4.18 2.30
CA PHE A 171 -28.20 3.44 2.78
C PHE A 171 -28.46 1.93 2.83
N GLN A 172 -29.60 1.50 3.35
CA GLN A 172 -29.98 0.09 3.43
C GLN A 172 -30.04 -0.57 2.03
N SER A 173 -30.75 0.05 1.09
CA SER A 173 -30.87 -0.46 -0.30
C SER A 173 -29.54 -0.45 -1.05
N THR A 174 -28.69 0.55 -0.81
CA THR A 174 -27.35 0.64 -1.39
C THR A 174 -26.46 -0.51 -0.91
N LEU A 175 -26.47 -0.84 0.38
CA LEU A 175 -25.73 -1.98 0.94
C LEU A 175 -26.16 -3.31 0.30
N LEU A 176 -27.46 -3.55 0.17
CA LEU A 176 -27.99 -4.76 -0.44
C LEU A 176 -27.58 -4.88 -1.92
N THR A 177 -27.67 -3.78 -2.67
CA THR A 177 -27.27 -3.71 -4.08
C THR A 177 -25.78 -3.98 -4.25
N LEU A 178 -24.94 -3.32 -3.44
CA LEU A 178 -23.50 -3.53 -3.45
C LEU A 178 -23.12 -4.97 -3.09
N THR A 179 -23.82 -5.61 -2.16
CA THR A 179 -23.59 -7.02 -1.79
C THR A 179 -23.78 -7.97 -2.98
N GLN A 180 -24.83 -7.75 -3.77
CA GLN A 180 -25.06 -8.51 -5.00
C GLN A 180 -24.00 -8.19 -6.06
N GLN A 181 -23.63 -6.92 -6.21
CA GLN A 181 -22.62 -6.51 -7.19
C GLN A 181 -21.24 -7.12 -6.90
N VAL A 182 -20.73 -7.03 -5.68
CA VAL A 182 -19.38 -7.55 -5.35
C VAL A 182 -19.29 -9.08 -5.48
N THR A 183 -20.38 -9.81 -5.23
CA THR A 183 -20.42 -11.27 -5.45
C THR A 183 -20.49 -11.64 -6.93
N GLN A 184 -21.19 -10.86 -7.75
CA GLN A 184 -21.18 -11.02 -9.21
C GLN A 184 -19.80 -10.68 -9.81
N ASP A 185 -19.16 -9.61 -9.34
CA ASP A 185 -17.82 -9.22 -9.78
C ASP A 185 -16.79 -10.29 -9.46
N LEU A 186 -16.86 -10.88 -8.25
CA LEU A 186 -16.03 -12.01 -7.85
C LEU A 186 -16.09 -13.14 -8.87
N LYS A 187 -17.28 -13.55 -9.35
CA LYS A 187 -17.41 -14.60 -10.37
C LYS A 187 -16.64 -14.30 -11.66
N SER A 188 -16.65 -13.04 -12.08
CA SER A 188 -16.03 -12.63 -13.36
C SER A 188 -14.51 -12.42 -13.24
N LYS A 189 -14.04 -11.96 -12.08
CA LYS A 189 -12.65 -11.55 -11.85
C LYS A 189 -11.81 -12.62 -11.16
N PHE A 190 -12.41 -13.48 -10.35
CA PHE A 190 -11.69 -14.49 -9.59
C PHE A 190 -11.32 -15.68 -10.45
N LYS A 191 -10.03 -15.74 -10.81
CA LYS A 191 -9.43 -16.84 -11.56
C LYS A 191 -8.30 -17.43 -10.74
N VAL A 192 -8.52 -18.64 -10.23
CA VAL A 192 -7.51 -19.39 -9.47
C VAL A 192 -7.05 -20.62 -10.23
N THR A 193 -5.79 -20.96 -10.01
CA THR A 193 -5.21 -22.24 -10.45
C THR A 193 -4.58 -22.94 -9.25
N GLU A 194 -4.66 -24.27 -9.24
CA GLU A 194 -3.93 -25.09 -8.27
C GLU A 194 -2.58 -25.48 -8.87
N ILE A 195 -1.50 -25.18 -8.12
CA ILE A 195 -0.14 -25.53 -8.50
C ILE A 195 0.31 -26.66 -7.60
N GLN A 196 0.33 -27.87 -8.16
CA GLN A 196 0.83 -29.07 -7.49
C GLN A 196 2.31 -29.28 -7.77
N THR A 197 3.11 -29.71 -6.79
CA THR A 197 4.54 -30.01 -6.88
C THR A 197 4.88 -31.26 -6.09
N ASN A 198 6.01 -31.88 -6.41
CA ASN A 198 6.53 -33.05 -5.72
C ASN A 198 7.90 -32.76 -5.10
N VAL A 199 8.16 -33.39 -3.96
CA VAL A 199 9.49 -33.47 -3.36
C VAL A 199 10.34 -34.41 -4.20
N ILE A 200 11.41 -33.89 -4.83
CA ILE A 200 12.34 -34.67 -5.66
C ILE A 200 13.44 -35.31 -4.84
N ASP A 201 13.85 -34.65 -3.76
CA ASP A 201 14.92 -35.10 -2.87
C ASP A 201 14.90 -34.28 -1.57
N SER A 202 15.74 -34.67 -0.61
CA SER A 202 16.01 -33.89 0.59
C SER A 202 17.51 -33.69 0.78
N TRP A 203 17.86 -32.52 1.32
CA TRP A 203 19.21 -32.24 1.78
C TRP A 203 19.14 -31.73 3.21
N LYS A 204 19.57 -32.58 4.16
CA LYS A 204 19.42 -32.32 5.59
C LYS A 204 17.94 -32.05 5.93
N SER A 205 17.63 -30.93 6.60
CA SER A 205 16.25 -30.53 6.90
C SER A 205 15.48 -29.87 5.75
N TYR A 206 16.13 -29.66 4.59
CA TYR A 206 15.51 -29.00 3.44
C TYR A 206 14.91 -30.01 2.47
N LEU A 207 13.73 -29.70 1.97
CA LEU A 207 13.04 -30.42 0.89
C LEU A 207 13.26 -29.67 -0.42
N VAL A 208 13.63 -30.39 -1.48
CA VAL A 208 13.76 -29.81 -2.82
C VAL A 208 12.55 -30.23 -3.64
N LEU A 209 11.92 -29.26 -4.31
CA LEU A 209 10.68 -29.41 -5.07
C LEU A 209 10.96 -29.40 -6.58
N ASP A 210 10.16 -30.15 -7.35
CA ASP A 210 10.26 -30.26 -8.82
C ASP A 210 9.81 -29.02 -9.60
N LYS A 211 9.33 -27.99 -8.89
CA LYS A 211 8.78 -26.76 -9.45
C LYS A 211 9.30 -25.54 -8.73
N GLY A 212 9.46 -24.47 -9.48
CA GLY A 212 9.90 -23.16 -9.02
C GLY A 212 8.98 -22.04 -9.49
N PHE A 213 9.51 -20.84 -9.62
CA PHE A 213 8.72 -19.65 -9.93
C PHE A 213 8.11 -19.67 -11.33
N ASN A 214 8.71 -20.35 -12.33
CA ASN A 214 8.10 -20.47 -13.66
C ASN A 214 6.79 -21.27 -13.63
N GLN A 215 6.62 -22.14 -12.63
CA GLN A 215 5.39 -22.90 -12.40
C GLN A 215 4.50 -22.26 -11.33
N GLY A 216 4.95 -21.17 -10.72
CA GLY A 216 4.20 -20.33 -9.82
C GLY A 216 4.40 -20.59 -8.33
N ILE A 217 5.57 -21.12 -7.96
CA ILE A 217 6.02 -21.25 -6.56
C ILE A 217 7.00 -20.12 -6.24
N ALA A 218 6.78 -19.40 -5.15
CA ALA A 218 7.53 -18.25 -4.70
C ALA A 218 8.02 -18.43 -3.25
N LYS A 219 9.05 -17.66 -2.88
CA LYS A 219 9.50 -17.57 -1.49
C LYS A 219 8.37 -17.10 -0.57
N GLY A 220 8.26 -17.76 0.58
CA GLY A 220 7.23 -17.54 1.59
C GLY A 220 5.92 -18.26 1.32
N ASP A 221 5.77 -18.93 0.17
CA ASP A 221 4.58 -19.74 -0.09
C ASP A 221 4.46 -20.89 0.91
N GLU A 222 3.23 -21.16 1.33
CA GLU A 222 2.88 -22.37 2.06
C GLU A 222 2.14 -23.33 1.14
N LEU A 223 2.58 -24.59 1.11
CA LEU A 223 1.97 -25.62 0.30
C LEU A 223 1.50 -26.75 1.19
N SER A 224 0.28 -27.23 0.94
CA SER A 224 -0.38 -28.27 1.73
C SER A 224 -0.56 -29.56 0.93
N SER A 225 -0.44 -30.70 1.58
CA SER A 225 -0.83 -31.98 1.03
C SER A 225 -2.32 -32.26 1.26
N VAL A 226 -2.85 -33.26 0.57
CA VAL A 226 -4.24 -33.74 0.80
C VAL A 226 -4.45 -34.34 2.19
N ASP A 227 -3.35 -34.73 2.86
CA ASP A 227 -3.34 -35.39 4.17
C ASP A 227 -3.03 -34.43 5.31
N GLY A 228 -2.92 -33.13 5.04
CA GLY A 228 -2.73 -32.08 6.04
C GLY A 228 -1.27 -31.75 6.38
N ASP A 229 -0.30 -32.32 5.68
CA ASP A 229 1.11 -31.89 5.81
C ASP A 229 1.29 -30.49 5.20
N LEU A 230 2.15 -29.67 5.80
CA LEU A 230 2.41 -28.29 5.44
C LEU A 230 3.92 -28.04 5.33
N ILE A 231 4.33 -27.45 4.22
CA ILE A 231 5.70 -27.00 3.98
C ILE A 231 5.71 -25.51 3.67
N ARG A 232 6.82 -24.83 3.98
CA ARG A 232 7.05 -23.42 3.65
C ARG A 232 8.25 -23.27 2.73
N VAL A 233 8.07 -22.58 1.62
CA VAL A 233 9.12 -22.30 0.65
C VAL A 233 10.04 -21.21 1.17
N VAL A 234 11.32 -21.53 1.34
CA VAL A 234 12.36 -20.60 1.79
C VAL A 234 13.15 -19.99 0.63
N HIS A 235 13.11 -20.64 -0.55
CA HIS A 235 13.69 -20.15 -1.79
C HIS A 235 12.99 -20.77 -3.00
N ALA A 236 12.85 -20.00 -4.08
CA ALA A 236 12.38 -20.50 -5.36
C ALA A 236 13.29 -19.97 -6.45
N ASP A 237 13.75 -20.86 -7.32
CA ASP A 237 14.41 -20.53 -8.58
C ASP A 237 13.47 -20.87 -9.75
N SER A 238 13.96 -20.83 -10.97
CA SER A 238 13.15 -20.90 -12.18
C SER A 238 12.41 -22.22 -12.33
N ASP A 239 13.04 -23.34 -11.97
CA ASP A 239 12.51 -24.69 -12.18
C ASP A 239 12.49 -25.57 -10.91
N TYR A 240 12.96 -25.05 -9.77
CA TYR A 240 12.92 -25.74 -8.49
C TYR A 240 12.60 -24.76 -7.35
N ALA A 241 12.21 -25.31 -6.21
CA ALA A 241 12.08 -24.58 -4.97
C ALA A 241 12.65 -25.38 -3.80
N VAL A 242 13.01 -24.68 -2.74
CA VAL A 242 13.52 -25.24 -1.50
C VAL A 242 12.54 -24.89 -0.40
N ALA A 243 12.09 -25.89 0.34
CA ALA A 243 11.13 -25.75 1.41
C ALA A 243 11.63 -26.37 2.71
N ILE A 244 11.07 -25.91 3.82
CA ILE A 244 11.24 -26.50 5.14
C ILE A 244 9.89 -27.05 5.63
N PRO A 245 9.88 -28.15 6.39
CA PRO A 245 8.65 -28.67 6.97
C PRO A 245 8.11 -27.72 8.04
N VAL A 246 6.82 -27.39 7.98
CA VAL A 246 6.09 -26.67 9.04
C VAL A 246 5.32 -27.67 9.89
N LEU A 247 4.59 -28.59 9.23
CA LEU A 247 3.87 -29.69 9.85
C LEU A 247 4.01 -30.93 8.95
N MET A 248 4.53 -32.03 9.49
CA MET A 248 4.73 -33.28 8.74
C MET A 248 4.24 -34.47 9.57
N LEU A 249 2.95 -34.79 9.43
CA LEU A 249 2.31 -35.93 10.08
C LEU A 249 2.48 -37.21 9.23
N ASN A 250 2.33 -37.10 7.92
CA ASN A 250 2.20 -38.24 7.00
C ASN A 250 3.36 -38.41 6.02
N LYS A 251 4.36 -37.52 6.06
CA LYS A 251 5.52 -37.49 5.15
C LYS A 251 5.10 -37.47 3.69
N ALA A 252 4.12 -36.63 3.36
CA ALA A 252 3.63 -36.45 2.01
C ALA A 252 4.77 -36.08 1.05
N LYS A 253 4.69 -36.60 -0.17
CA LYS A 253 5.62 -36.28 -1.27
C LYS A 253 5.07 -35.23 -2.22
N THR A 254 3.78 -34.95 -2.14
CA THR A 254 3.06 -34.08 -3.06
C THR A 254 2.37 -33.00 -2.27
N PHE A 255 2.58 -31.76 -2.71
CA PHE A 255 2.01 -30.57 -2.09
C PHE A 255 1.40 -29.69 -3.17
N SER A 256 0.45 -28.85 -2.80
CA SER A 256 -0.04 -27.81 -3.70
C SER A 256 -0.36 -26.51 -2.98
N LYS A 257 -0.39 -25.44 -3.77
CA LYS A 257 -0.93 -24.14 -3.38
C LYS A 257 -1.96 -23.67 -4.39
N ILE A 258 -2.78 -22.75 -3.95
CA ILE A 258 -3.67 -21.98 -4.81
C ILE A 258 -2.94 -20.72 -5.24
N SER A 259 -3.08 -20.33 -6.50
CA SER A 259 -2.52 -19.09 -7.00
C SER A 259 -3.54 -18.32 -7.83
N THR A 260 -3.70 -17.05 -7.48
CA THR A 260 -4.37 -16.01 -8.28
C THR A 260 -3.38 -15.20 -9.11
N ASN A 261 -2.08 -15.32 -8.85
CA ASN A 261 -1.06 -14.52 -9.48
C ASN A 261 -0.73 -15.04 -10.87
N THR A 262 -0.55 -14.12 -11.81
CA THR A 262 0.12 -14.44 -13.07
C THR A 262 1.57 -14.85 -12.78
N ARG A 263 2.12 -15.80 -13.55
CA ARG A 263 3.48 -16.35 -13.33
C ARG A 263 4.56 -15.27 -13.18
N GLN A 264 4.38 -14.13 -13.84
CA GLN A 264 5.30 -13.00 -13.81
C GLN A 264 5.31 -12.28 -12.44
N ALA A 265 4.23 -12.28 -11.67
CA ALA A 265 4.14 -11.59 -10.39
C ALA A 265 4.85 -12.32 -9.23
N LEU A 266 5.18 -13.60 -9.41
CA LEU A 266 5.66 -14.49 -8.34
C LEU A 266 7.17 -14.36 -8.05
N ASN A 267 7.94 -13.89 -9.03
CA ASN A 267 9.39 -13.66 -8.86
C ASN A 267 9.72 -12.20 -8.53
N LYS A 268 8.69 -11.37 -8.33
CA LYS A 268 8.86 -9.95 -8.05
C LYS A 268 8.99 -9.73 -6.54
N PRO A 269 9.85 -8.80 -6.09
CA PRO A 269 9.92 -8.44 -4.69
C PRO A 269 8.57 -8.00 -4.16
N LYS A 270 8.30 -8.34 -2.90
CA LYS A 270 7.00 -8.05 -2.26
C LYS A 270 7.09 -6.73 -1.51
N ALA A 271 6.07 -5.90 -1.66
CA ALA A 271 5.91 -4.65 -0.92
C ALA A 271 4.60 -4.61 -0.14
N LEU A 272 4.57 -3.96 1.02
CA LEU A 272 3.37 -3.79 1.84
C LEU A 272 3.10 -2.31 2.11
N VAL A 273 1.87 -1.87 1.88
CA VAL A 273 1.43 -0.52 2.28
C VAL A 273 1.21 -0.54 3.79
N VAL A 274 2.07 0.14 4.55
CA VAL A 274 2.09 0.10 6.02
C VAL A 274 1.42 1.30 6.67
N ASP A 275 1.36 2.43 5.97
CA ASP A 275 0.67 3.62 6.45
C ASP A 275 0.06 4.40 5.30
N VAL A 276 -1.13 4.94 5.56
CA VAL A 276 -1.82 5.91 4.70
C VAL A 276 -2.23 7.06 5.60
N LEU A 277 -1.58 8.20 5.40
CA LEU A 277 -1.87 9.43 6.11
C LEU A 277 -2.88 10.25 5.30
N THR A 278 -4.00 10.59 5.93
CA THR A 278 -5.08 11.39 5.35
C THR A 278 -5.43 12.54 6.30
N TYR A 279 -5.76 13.70 5.74
CA TYR A 279 -6.08 14.91 6.50
C TYR A 279 -7.53 15.36 6.32
N GLN A 280 -8.24 14.88 5.29
CA GLN A 280 -9.64 15.19 5.03
C GLN A 280 -10.54 13.93 5.13
N GLY A 281 -10.23 13.02 6.06
CA GLY A 281 -11.10 11.90 6.41
C GLY A 281 -11.35 10.93 5.26
N GLU A 282 -10.47 10.92 4.26
CA GLU A 282 -10.49 9.97 3.17
C GLU A 282 -10.30 8.56 3.71
N SER A 283 -11.02 7.59 3.12
CA SER A 283 -10.86 6.19 3.48
C SER A 283 -9.45 5.72 3.13
N LYS A 284 -8.67 5.36 4.15
CA LYS A 284 -7.32 4.81 4.00
C LYS A 284 -7.31 3.57 3.11
N ASP A 285 -8.31 2.72 3.26
CA ASP A 285 -8.43 1.48 2.47
C ASP A 285 -8.78 1.77 1.01
N LEU A 286 -9.62 2.78 0.75
CA LEU A 286 -9.92 3.21 -0.62
C LEU A 286 -8.68 3.83 -1.30
N VAL A 287 -7.91 4.65 -0.57
CA VAL A 287 -6.65 5.22 -1.05
C VAL A 287 -5.64 4.12 -1.41
N GLU A 288 -5.45 3.15 -0.51
CA GLU A 288 -4.58 1.99 -0.74
C GLU A 288 -5.03 1.18 -1.95
N GLN A 289 -6.34 0.94 -2.10
CA GLN A 289 -6.87 0.19 -3.24
C GLN A 289 -6.64 0.92 -4.57
N ILE A 290 -6.98 2.21 -4.68
CA ILE A 290 -6.78 2.99 -5.92
C ILE A 290 -5.29 3.00 -6.31
N PHE A 291 -4.40 3.20 -5.32
CA PHE A 291 -2.97 3.12 -5.56
C PHE A 291 -2.54 1.73 -6.04
N SER A 292 -3.04 0.68 -5.39
CA SER A 292 -2.68 -0.71 -5.71
C SER A 292 -3.11 -1.11 -7.12
N ASP A 293 -4.33 -0.75 -7.50
CA ASP A 293 -4.88 -0.99 -8.84
C ASP A 293 -4.06 -0.26 -9.91
N ALA A 294 -3.62 0.97 -9.61
CA ALA A 294 -2.81 1.77 -10.53
C ALA A 294 -1.37 1.27 -10.69
N VAL A 295 -0.75 0.73 -9.64
CA VAL A 295 0.55 0.03 -9.74
C VAL A 295 0.40 -1.21 -10.63
N GLY A 296 -0.62 -2.02 -10.35
CA GLY A 296 -1.02 -3.19 -11.14
C GLY A 296 0.07 -4.24 -11.35
N GLU A 297 -0.22 -5.25 -12.18
CA GLU A 297 0.68 -6.39 -12.39
C GLU A 297 1.95 -6.07 -13.19
N LYS A 298 2.04 -4.92 -13.88
CA LYS A 298 3.19 -4.58 -14.74
C LYS A 298 4.39 -4.01 -13.99
N ALA A 299 4.23 -3.60 -12.73
CA ALA A 299 5.33 -3.08 -11.91
C ALA A 299 6.42 -4.14 -11.71
N SER A 300 7.66 -3.75 -11.40
CA SER A 300 8.75 -4.70 -11.10
C SER A 300 8.64 -5.36 -9.72
N PHE A 301 7.61 -5.02 -8.95
CA PHE A 301 7.29 -5.54 -7.62
C PHE A 301 5.82 -5.93 -7.54
N THR A 302 5.44 -6.65 -6.49
CA THR A 302 4.04 -7.02 -6.23
C THR A 302 3.61 -6.49 -4.86
N LEU A 303 2.43 -5.88 -4.80
CA LEU A 303 1.83 -5.44 -3.54
C LEU A 303 1.25 -6.65 -2.80
N THR A 304 1.50 -6.73 -1.51
CA THR A 304 1.01 -7.79 -0.64
C THR A 304 -0.34 -7.36 -0.08
N PRO A 305 -1.46 -7.96 -0.53
CA PRO A 305 -2.76 -7.63 0.02
C PRO A 305 -2.86 -8.09 1.48
N VAL A 306 -3.56 -7.29 2.28
CA VAL A 306 -3.78 -7.54 3.70
C VAL A 306 -5.23 -7.31 4.06
N ASN A 307 -5.75 -8.18 4.93
CA ASN A 307 -7.01 -7.93 5.60
C ASN A 307 -6.71 -7.28 6.96
N LYS A 308 -6.84 -5.95 7.04
CA LYS A 308 -6.65 -5.17 8.29
C LYS A 308 -7.69 -5.49 9.37
N ARG A 309 -8.72 -6.25 9.04
CA ARG A 309 -9.79 -6.73 9.93
C ARG A 309 -9.65 -8.22 10.20
N TYR A 310 -8.53 -8.84 9.83
CA TYR A 310 -8.33 -10.29 9.98
C TYR A 310 -8.50 -10.76 11.42
N SER A 311 -8.04 -10.02 12.43
CA SER A 311 -8.30 -10.41 13.84
C SER A 311 -9.78 -10.50 14.18
N ALA A 312 -10.59 -9.51 13.76
CA ALA A 312 -12.03 -9.50 14.00
C ALA A 312 -12.73 -10.62 13.20
N LEU A 313 -12.31 -10.84 11.95
CA LEU A 313 -12.76 -11.95 11.13
C LEU A 313 -12.43 -13.29 11.80
N ALA A 314 -11.19 -13.48 12.23
CA ALA A 314 -10.73 -14.72 12.83
C ALA A 314 -11.45 -15.05 14.13
N GLN A 315 -11.68 -14.04 14.98
CA GLN A 315 -12.51 -14.18 16.17
C GLN A 315 -13.94 -14.59 15.82
N SER A 316 -14.57 -13.90 14.86
CA SER A 316 -15.94 -14.21 14.43
C SER A 316 -16.08 -15.64 13.90
N ILE A 317 -15.09 -16.12 13.14
CA ILE A 317 -15.08 -17.49 12.62
C ILE A 317 -14.85 -18.52 13.73
N ALA A 318 -13.96 -18.24 14.69
CA ALA A 318 -13.74 -19.12 15.83
C ALA A 318 -15.02 -19.33 16.65
N GLU A 319 -15.78 -18.26 16.88
CA GLU A 319 -17.09 -18.30 17.56
C GLU A 319 -18.14 -19.11 16.77
N GLN A 320 -18.04 -19.15 15.43
CA GLN A 320 -19.02 -19.81 14.54
C GLN A 320 -18.71 -21.28 14.23
N THR A 321 -17.45 -21.71 14.30
CA THR A 321 -17.00 -22.99 13.72
C THR A 321 -16.33 -23.93 14.72
N GLU A 322 -16.20 -23.53 16.00
CA GLU A 322 -15.48 -24.27 17.04
C GLU A 322 -14.02 -24.60 16.68
N LEU A 323 -13.45 -23.93 15.67
CA LEU A 323 -12.01 -23.90 15.43
C LEU A 323 -11.36 -23.25 16.65
N ALA A 324 -10.97 -24.08 17.63
CA ALA A 324 -10.21 -23.67 18.79
C ALA A 324 -9.05 -22.77 18.32
N GLN A 325 -8.86 -21.63 19.02
CA GLN A 325 -7.80 -20.65 18.73
C GLN A 325 -6.45 -21.36 18.73
N ALA A 326 -6.06 -21.90 17.57
CA ALA A 326 -4.80 -22.57 17.40
C ALA A 326 -3.74 -21.49 17.28
N GLU A 327 -2.62 -21.71 17.93
CA GLU A 327 -1.41 -20.87 17.94
C GLU A 327 -0.85 -20.53 16.54
N ASP A 328 -1.53 -20.96 15.47
CA ASP A 328 -1.19 -20.89 14.05
C ASP A 328 -1.73 -19.65 13.30
N ILE A 329 -2.55 -18.79 13.92
CA ILE A 329 -3.27 -17.68 13.24
C ILE A 329 -2.33 -16.53 12.76
N ASN A 330 -1.05 -16.53 13.13
CA ASN A 330 -0.15 -15.40 12.90
C ASN A 330 1.26 -15.84 12.49
N GLN A 331 1.40 -16.36 11.27
CA GLN A 331 2.67 -16.91 10.78
C GLN A 331 3.27 -16.20 9.56
N ARG A 332 2.58 -15.21 8.97
CA ARG A 332 3.11 -14.50 7.79
C ARG A 332 4.37 -13.73 8.14
N GLU A 333 5.37 -13.92 7.29
CA GLU A 333 6.59 -13.12 7.30
C GLU A 333 6.33 -11.74 6.70
N LEU A 334 7.10 -10.76 7.16
CA LEU A 334 7.10 -9.44 6.55
C LEU A 334 7.72 -9.46 5.14
N PRO A 335 7.19 -8.67 4.21
CA PRO A 335 7.82 -8.47 2.91
C PRO A 335 9.14 -7.69 2.99
N GLU A 336 9.85 -7.62 1.87
CA GLU A 336 11.14 -6.92 1.75
C GLU A 336 10.99 -5.40 1.76
N PHE A 337 9.85 -4.91 1.28
CA PHE A 337 9.61 -3.48 1.11
C PHE A 337 8.32 -3.03 1.81
N PHE A 338 8.34 -1.79 2.27
CA PHE A 338 7.21 -1.10 2.87
C PHE A 338 6.89 0.15 2.06
N ILE A 339 5.62 0.53 2.01
CA ILE A 339 5.16 1.74 1.34
C ILE A 339 4.38 2.59 2.34
N ARG A 340 4.66 3.89 2.37
CA ARG A 340 3.83 4.88 3.06
C ARG A 340 3.25 5.83 2.02
N ILE A 341 1.97 6.15 2.16
CA ILE A 341 1.25 7.09 1.31
C ILE A 341 0.81 8.27 2.17
N ASN A 342 0.96 9.48 1.63
CA ASN A 342 0.49 10.71 2.25
C ASN A 342 -0.42 11.47 1.27
N VAL A 343 -1.66 11.71 1.68
CA VAL A 343 -2.66 12.45 0.92
C VAL A 343 -2.85 13.80 1.57
N MET A 344 -2.46 14.87 0.89
CA MET A 344 -2.69 16.23 1.38
C MET A 344 -4.17 16.62 1.26
N PRO A 345 -4.67 17.54 2.11
CA PRO A 345 -5.99 18.13 1.91
C PRO A 345 -6.13 18.69 0.49
N ALA A 346 -7.21 18.33 -0.21
CA ALA A 346 -7.53 18.94 -1.48
C ALA A 346 -7.83 20.44 -1.27
N ILE A 347 -7.22 21.28 -2.10
CA ILE A 347 -7.44 22.73 -2.12
C ILE A 347 -8.50 22.99 -3.17
N ALA A 348 -9.57 23.69 -2.81
CA ALA A 348 -10.66 23.96 -3.73
C ALA A 348 -11.32 25.30 -3.47
N TYR A 349 -11.72 26.00 -4.53
CA TYR A 349 -12.45 27.26 -4.45
C TYR A 349 -13.34 27.47 -5.69
N GLU A 350 -14.31 28.38 -5.56
CA GLU A 350 -15.24 28.75 -6.63
C GLU A 350 -15.26 30.26 -6.81
N GLN A 351 -14.99 30.75 -8.01
CA GLN A 351 -14.96 32.19 -8.31
C GLN A 351 -16.00 32.55 -9.38
N ALA A 352 -16.74 33.64 -9.18
CA ALA A 352 -17.67 34.12 -10.19
C ALA A 352 -16.91 34.69 -11.41
N VAL A 353 -17.14 34.13 -12.60
CA VAL A 353 -16.53 34.58 -13.87
C VAL A 353 -17.54 35.27 -14.80
N GLY A 354 -18.81 35.30 -14.42
CA GLY A 354 -19.88 36.00 -15.12
C GLY A 354 -21.16 36.03 -14.29
N LYS A 355 -22.26 36.58 -14.82
CA LYS A 355 -23.52 36.75 -14.06
C LYS A 355 -24.14 35.42 -13.61
N MET A 356 -23.97 34.35 -14.40
CA MET A 356 -24.56 33.03 -14.15
C MET A 356 -23.52 31.90 -14.16
N THR A 357 -22.22 32.24 -14.20
CA THR A 357 -21.12 31.30 -14.40
C THR A 357 -20.09 31.41 -13.28
N GLN A 358 -19.72 30.27 -12.70
CA GLN A 358 -18.69 30.15 -11.69
C GLN A 358 -17.58 29.24 -12.21
N GLN A 359 -16.33 29.62 -11.96
CA GLN A 359 -15.17 28.77 -12.18
C GLN A 359 -14.89 28.00 -10.89
N GLN A 360 -14.93 26.67 -10.97
CA GLN A 360 -14.46 25.79 -9.91
C GLN A 360 -13.01 25.42 -10.17
N VAL A 361 -12.18 25.46 -9.13
CA VAL A 361 -10.80 24.99 -9.14
C VAL A 361 -10.60 24.00 -8.01
N VAL A 362 -10.02 22.85 -8.32
CA VAL A 362 -9.67 21.80 -7.36
C VAL A 362 -8.25 21.32 -7.63
N HIS A 363 -7.45 21.22 -6.58
CA HIS A 363 -6.06 20.79 -6.62
C HIS A 363 -5.79 19.74 -5.56
N SER A 364 -5.25 18.60 -5.95
CA SER A 364 -4.91 17.49 -5.04
C SER A 364 -3.43 17.16 -5.11
N GLU A 365 -2.86 16.78 -3.96
CA GLU A 365 -1.44 16.43 -3.83
C GLU A 365 -1.27 15.13 -3.06
N VAL A 366 -0.51 14.20 -3.63
CA VAL A 366 -0.23 12.90 -3.02
C VAL A 366 1.25 12.54 -3.12
N PHE A 367 1.77 11.92 -2.08
CA PHE A 367 3.15 11.49 -1.97
C PHE A 367 3.19 10.02 -1.57
N ALA A 368 4.17 9.28 -2.07
CA ALA A 368 4.48 7.97 -1.54
C ALA A 368 5.97 7.67 -1.60
N GLU A 369 6.39 6.76 -0.74
CA GLU A 369 7.76 6.27 -0.67
C GLU A 369 7.78 4.75 -0.55
N MET A 370 8.79 4.12 -1.15
CA MET A 370 9.13 2.73 -0.93
C MET A 370 10.38 2.64 -0.06
N ILE A 371 10.28 1.85 1.00
CA ILE A 371 11.28 1.74 2.06
C ILE A 371 11.71 0.28 2.16
N ASP A 372 13.02 0.01 2.26
CA ASP A 372 13.53 -1.35 2.48
C ASP A 372 13.53 -1.76 3.98
N ARG A 373 13.83 -3.03 4.30
CA ARG A 373 13.85 -3.51 5.69
C ARG A 373 14.89 -2.85 6.60
N SER A 374 15.86 -2.10 6.05
CA SER A 374 16.79 -1.30 6.87
C SER A 374 16.19 0.04 7.30
N GLY A 375 15.06 0.45 6.69
CA GLY A 375 14.44 1.75 6.89
C GLY A 375 14.87 2.81 5.87
N ARG A 376 15.60 2.42 4.82
CA ARG A 376 16.07 3.34 3.78
C ARG A 376 15.00 3.55 2.70
N VAL A 377 14.80 4.78 2.28
CA VAL A 377 13.95 5.11 1.12
C VAL A 377 14.69 4.73 -0.16
N ILE A 378 14.11 3.83 -0.95
CA ILE A 378 14.68 3.37 -2.23
C ILE A 378 14.01 4.01 -3.45
N PHE A 379 12.84 4.61 -3.24
CA PHE A 379 12.11 5.36 -4.25
C PHE A 379 11.10 6.29 -3.55
N SER A 380 10.96 7.52 -4.04
CA SER A 380 9.94 8.45 -3.60
C SER A 380 9.30 9.10 -4.81
N ALA A 381 7.98 9.27 -4.79
CA ALA A 381 7.25 9.96 -5.83
C ALA A 381 6.20 10.91 -5.25
N HIS A 382 5.97 11.96 -6.01
CA HIS A 382 4.94 12.98 -5.80
C HIS A 382 4.05 13.02 -7.03
N ALA A 383 2.74 13.12 -6.87
CA ALA A 383 1.80 13.30 -7.98
C ALA A 383 0.71 14.31 -7.60
N THR A 384 0.17 14.96 -8.62
CA THR A 384 -0.81 16.04 -8.50
C THR A 384 -1.90 15.88 -9.55
N ASP A 385 -3.08 16.42 -9.28
CA ASP A 385 -4.11 16.64 -10.29
C ASP A 385 -4.79 17.98 -10.03
N GLU A 386 -5.07 18.71 -11.11
CA GLU A 386 -5.77 19.99 -11.06
C GLU A 386 -6.97 19.94 -12.01
N ILE A 387 -8.15 20.28 -11.50
CA ILE A 387 -9.38 20.41 -12.26
C ILE A 387 -9.79 21.88 -12.24
N LYS A 388 -9.91 22.48 -13.43
CA LYS A 388 -10.44 23.83 -13.63
C LYS A 388 -11.62 23.75 -14.60
N GLU A 389 -12.82 24.14 -14.15
CA GLU A 389 -14.02 24.10 -14.98
C GLU A 389 -14.94 25.30 -14.74
N ILE A 390 -15.75 25.63 -15.75
CA ILE A 390 -16.76 26.68 -15.65
C ILE A 390 -18.13 26.01 -15.60
N ILE A 391 -18.85 26.22 -14.50
CA ILE A 391 -20.22 25.74 -14.30
C ILE A 391 -21.21 26.89 -14.52
N SER A 392 -22.33 26.60 -15.17
CA SER A 392 -23.45 27.55 -15.33
C SER A 392 -24.60 27.13 -14.43
N GLN A 393 -25.09 28.02 -13.57
CA GLN A 393 -26.28 27.76 -12.72
C GLN A 393 -26.25 26.41 -11.96
N GLY A 394 -25.09 25.99 -11.46
CA GLY A 394 -24.96 24.70 -10.75
C GLY A 394 -25.19 23.46 -11.62
N MET A 395 -25.20 23.57 -12.96
CA MET A 395 -25.30 22.45 -13.90
C MET A 395 -23.95 21.72 -14.08
N GLY A 396 -23.25 21.43 -12.98
CA GLY A 396 -21.97 20.74 -12.95
C GLY A 396 -21.86 19.78 -11.78
N PHE A 397 -20.74 19.06 -11.69
CA PHE A 397 -20.45 18.31 -10.47
C PHE A 397 -20.23 19.28 -9.30
N SER A 398 -20.55 18.84 -8.08
CA SER A 398 -20.21 19.63 -6.91
C SER A 398 -18.71 19.68 -6.69
N LEU A 399 -18.26 20.71 -5.96
CA LEU A 399 -16.86 20.86 -5.57
C LEU A 399 -16.35 19.62 -4.82
N GLU A 400 -17.18 19.00 -3.98
CA GLU A 400 -16.89 17.77 -3.24
C GLU A 400 -16.66 16.58 -4.18
N ALA A 401 -17.52 16.40 -5.19
CA ALA A 401 -17.33 15.36 -6.20
C ALA A 401 -16.04 15.60 -7.00
N ARG A 402 -15.69 16.86 -7.27
CA ARG A 402 -14.43 17.21 -7.95
C ARG A 402 -13.20 16.97 -7.09
N LYS A 403 -13.25 17.21 -5.77
CA LYS A 403 -12.17 16.82 -4.83
C LYS A 403 -11.88 15.32 -4.91
N GLU A 404 -12.92 14.48 -4.92
CA GLU A 404 -12.75 13.03 -5.03
C GLU A 404 -12.15 12.60 -6.38
N ILE A 405 -12.62 13.19 -7.47
CA ILE A 405 -12.10 12.89 -8.82
C ILE A 405 -10.64 13.32 -8.92
N SER A 406 -10.31 14.52 -8.46
CA SER A 406 -8.95 15.05 -8.45
C SER A 406 -8.01 14.17 -7.63
N LEU A 407 -8.41 13.79 -6.40
CA LEU A 407 -7.64 12.88 -5.57
C LEU A 407 -7.43 11.51 -6.25
N LYS A 408 -8.50 10.93 -6.82
CA LYS A 408 -8.41 9.65 -7.53
C LYS A 408 -7.42 9.74 -8.69
N ASN A 409 -7.47 10.80 -9.49
CA ASN A 409 -6.55 11.02 -10.60
C ASN A 409 -5.10 11.14 -10.10
N ALA A 410 -4.86 11.90 -9.02
CA ALA A 410 -3.55 12.06 -8.43
C ALA A 410 -2.98 10.71 -7.91
N LEU A 411 -3.81 9.88 -7.26
CA LEU A 411 -3.42 8.54 -6.81
C LEU A 411 -3.13 7.58 -7.96
N ILE A 412 -3.91 7.63 -9.05
CA ILE A 412 -3.64 6.86 -10.26
C ILE A 412 -2.29 7.26 -10.86
N GLN A 413 -2.02 8.56 -10.97
CA GLN A 413 -0.72 9.06 -11.44
C GLN A 413 0.42 8.63 -10.52
N LEU A 414 0.22 8.64 -9.20
CA LEU A 414 1.21 8.17 -8.23
C LEU A 414 1.54 6.68 -8.42
N GLY A 415 0.52 5.82 -8.55
CA GLY A 415 0.70 4.39 -8.83
C GLY A 415 1.44 4.13 -10.14
N GLN A 416 1.12 4.90 -11.19
CA GLN A 416 1.84 4.84 -12.47
C GLN A 416 3.31 5.27 -12.35
N LYS A 417 3.62 6.28 -11.51
CA LYS A 417 5.01 6.68 -11.23
C LYS A 417 5.78 5.57 -10.53
N PHE A 418 5.18 4.88 -9.56
CA PHE A 418 5.77 3.70 -8.92
C PHE A 418 5.98 2.54 -9.90
N GLN A 419 4.98 2.25 -10.74
CA GLN A 419 5.07 1.21 -11.75
C GLN A 419 6.25 1.42 -12.72
N LYS A 420 6.52 2.67 -13.12
CA LYS A 420 7.56 3.01 -14.09
C LYS A 420 8.93 3.30 -13.46
N GLY A 421 8.93 3.91 -12.28
CA GLY A 421 10.14 4.46 -11.65
C GLY A 421 10.95 3.46 -10.83
N ILE A 422 10.37 2.32 -10.49
CA ILE A 422 11.06 1.25 -9.77
C ILE A 422 11.40 0.14 -10.76
N GLN A 423 12.68 -0.22 -10.82
CA GLN A 423 13.20 -1.36 -11.56
C GLN A 423 14.20 -2.13 -10.72
N PHE A 424 13.79 -3.30 -10.24
CA PHE A 424 14.68 -4.17 -9.50
C PHE A 424 15.65 -4.89 -10.44
N THR A 425 16.92 -4.84 -10.07
CA THR A 425 17.97 -5.69 -10.65
C THR A 425 18.43 -6.68 -9.60
N ARG A 426 18.40 -7.96 -9.96
CA ARG A 426 18.94 -9.04 -9.13
C ARG A 426 20.44 -9.10 -9.30
N SER A 427 21.16 -9.34 -8.21
CA SER A 427 22.60 -9.53 -8.24
C SER A 427 23.08 -10.59 -7.29
N ASP A 428 24.12 -11.28 -7.76
CA ASP A 428 24.75 -12.40 -7.08
C ASP A 428 26.06 -11.89 -6.50
N LEU A 429 26.03 -11.57 -5.20
CA LEU A 429 27.21 -11.17 -4.44
C LEU A 429 27.90 -12.42 -3.90
N LYS A 430 29.22 -12.35 -3.72
CA LYS A 430 30.01 -13.49 -3.24
C LYS A 430 30.49 -13.27 -1.82
N VAL A 431 30.42 -14.31 -1.00
CA VAL A 431 31.10 -14.38 0.28
C VAL A 431 32.59 -14.59 0.01
N SER A 432 33.41 -13.60 0.38
CA SER A 432 34.88 -13.68 0.29
C SER A 432 35.51 -14.46 1.45
N GLY A 433 34.88 -14.46 2.61
CA GLY A 433 35.37 -15.14 3.80
C GLY A 433 34.37 -15.11 4.95
N SER A 434 34.57 -15.97 5.94
CA SER A 434 33.69 -16.13 7.08
C SER A 434 34.50 -16.34 8.37
N SER A 435 33.90 -15.96 9.50
CA SER A 435 34.27 -16.34 10.85
C SER A 435 33.05 -16.96 11.54
N GLN A 436 33.17 -17.41 12.79
CA GLN A 436 32.08 -18.11 13.48
C GLN A 436 30.75 -17.35 13.55
N GLN A 437 30.77 -16.01 13.53
CA GLN A 437 29.57 -15.17 13.66
C GLN A 437 29.41 -14.11 12.56
N ASN A 438 30.40 -13.95 11.68
CA ASN A 438 30.38 -12.89 10.67
C ASN A 438 30.84 -13.39 9.31
N VAL A 439 30.30 -12.80 8.25
CA VAL A 439 30.68 -13.05 6.86
C VAL A 439 31.11 -11.76 6.19
N ASN A 440 32.11 -11.86 5.31
CA ASN A 440 32.61 -10.77 4.48
C ASN A 440 32.13 -10.97 3.04
N ILE A 441 31.51 -9.95 2.48
CA ILE A 441 30.80 -9.97 1.21
C ILE A 441 31.44 -8.97 0.27
N GLU A 442 31.70 -9.38 -0.98
CA GLU A 442 32.12 -8.48 -2.04
C GLU A 442 30.91 -7.80 -2.68
N ASP A 443 30.84 -6.47 -2.54
CA ASP A 443 29.76 -5.65 -3.07
C ASP A 443 30.29 -4.37 -3.73
N LYS A 444 30.87 -4.56 -4.92
CA LYS A 444 31.39 -3.47 -5.76
C LYS A 444 30.30 -2.53 -6.30
N GLY A 445 29.06 -3.02 -6.39
CA GLY A 445 27.93 -2.26 -6.92
C GLY A 445 27.23 -1.40 -5.87
N GLU A 446 27.73 -1.39 -4.63
CA GLU A 446 27.11 -0.69 -3.51
C GLU A 446 25.64 -1.05 -3.32
N ARG A 447 25.31 -2.34 -3.31
CA ARG A 447 23.93 -2.84 -3.20
C ARG A 447 23.48 -3.09 -1.77
N LEU A 448 24.42 -3.29 -0.84
CA LEU A 448 24.17 -3.57 0.56
C LEU A 448 24.37 -2.33 1.44
N SER A 449 23.34 -1.98 2.22
CA SER A 449 23.36 -0.95 3.26
C SER A 449 23.53 -1.56 4.66
N VAL A 450 24.07 -0.79 5.60
CA VAL A 450 24.02 -1.15 7.02
C VAL A 450 22.56 -1.31 7.48
N GLY A 451 22.30 -2.36 8.24
CA GLY A 451 20.96 -2.78 8.68
C GLY A 451 20.20 -3.66 7.68
N MET A 452 20.71 -3.85 6.46
CA MET A 452 20.06 -4.71 5.48
C MET A 452 20.16 -6.20 5.89
N LYS A 453 19.02 -6.91 5.86
CA LYS A 453 18.98 -8.36 6.03
C LYS A 453 19.17 -9.07 4.70
N VAL A 454 20.01 -10.09 4.68
CA VAL A 454 20.34 -10.89 3.49
C VAL A 454 20.32 -12.38 3.82
N HIS A 455 20.13 -13.22 2.80
CA HIS A 455 20.24 -14.68 2.93
C HIS A 455 21.56 -15.15 2.33
N VAL A 456 22.25 -16.02 3.06
CA VAL A 456 23.47 -16.71 2.57
C VAL A 456 23.07 -18.04 1.96
N TYR A 457 23.35 -18.19 0.67
CA TYR A 457 23.02 -19.37 -0.12
C TYR A 457 24.23 -20.26 -0.31
N ASN A 458 24.05 -21.54 0.00
CA ASN A 458 25.02 -22.56 -0.28
C ASN A 458 24.59 -23.34 -1.53
N GLN A 459 25.52 -23.54 -2.46
CA GLN A 459 25.26 -24.29 -3.68
C GLN A 459 25.49 -25.78 -3.45
N GLN A 460 24.48 -26.59 -3.73
CA GLN A 460 24.50 -28.04 -3.54
C GLN A 460 24.05 -28.76 -4.80
N LYS A 461 24.53 -30.00 -4.96
CA LYS A 461 24.05 -30.88 -6.04
C LYS A 461 23.03 -31.86 -5.47
N VAL A 462 21.75 -31.69 -5.83
CA VAL A 462 20.62 -32.46 -5.32
C VAL A 462 19.81 -32.99 -6.50
N ALA A 463 19.47 -34.28 -6.51
CA ALA A 463 18.86 -34.95 -7.67
C ALA A 463 19.51 -34.60 -9.03
N GLN A 464 20.84 -34.57 -9.08
CA GLN A 464 21.66 -34.17 -10.25
C GLN A 464 21.54 -32.71 -10.70
N ARG A 465 20.79 -31.86 -10.00
CA ARG A 465 20.66 -30.43 -10.26
C ARG A 465 21.52 -29.61 -9.30
N ASN A 466 22.02 -28.47 -9.76
CA ASN A 466 22.64 -27.48 -8.88
C ASN A 466 21.55 -26.61 -8.27
N VAL A 467 21.43 -26.63 -6.95
CA VAL A 467 20.41 -25.89 -6.21
C VAL A 467 21.07 -24.95 -5.20
N LEU A 468 20.56 -23.73 -5.12
CA LEU A 468 20.90 -22.77 -4.08
C LEU A 468 19.98 -22.99 -2.88
N ILE A 469 20.57 -23.24 -1.72
CA ILE A 469 19.84 -23.48 -0.47
C ILE A 469 20.15 -22.32 0.49
N PRO A 470 19.15 -21.53 0.93
CA PRO A 470 19.37 -20.48 1.91
C PRO A 470 19.67 -21.12 3.27
N THR A 471 20.86 -20.89 3.81
CA THR A 471 21.33 -21.54 5.04
C THR A 471 21.26 -20.61 6.25
N TRP A 472 21.53 -19.31 6.05
CA TRP A 472 21.53 -18.31 7.10
C TRP A 472 20.79 -17.05 6.67
N GLU A 473 20.15 -16.41 7.64
CA GLU A 473 19.88 -14.98 7.61
C GLU A 473 21.06 -14.23 8.23
N ALA A 474 21.44 -13.10 7.62
CA ALA A 474 22.51 -12.25 8.10
C ALA A 474 22.12 -10.77 8.01
N THR A 475 22.60 -9.95 8.94
CA THR A 475 22.40 -8.49 8.95
C THR A 475 23.71 -7.79 8.64
N VAL A 476 23.70 -6.90 7.65
CA VAL A 476 24.85 -6.06 7.33
C VAL A 476 25.12 -5.09 8.47
N ILE A 477 26.33 -5.16 9.06
CA ILE A 477 26.72 -4.34 10.21
C ILE A 477 27.73 -3.25 9.86
N GLU A 478 28.48 -3.42 8.77
CA GLU A 478 29.53 -2.49 8.39
C GLU A 478 29.77 -2.54 6.87
N ARG A 479 30.08 -1.37 6.30
CA ARG A 479 30.52 -1.21 4.92
C ARG A 479 31.87 -0.50 4.89
N ASN A 480 32.83 -1.06 4.15
CA ASN A 480 34.12 -0.45 3.88
C ASN A 480 34.42 -0.53 2.37
N GLY A 481 34.09 0.54 1.64
CA GLY A 481 34.22 0.60 0.18
C GLY A 481 33.39 -0.49 -0.51
N SER A 482 34.05 -1.39 -1.23
CA SER A 482 33.43 -2.52 -1.92
C SER A 482 33.31 -3.80 -1.10
N GLN A 483 33.68 -3.78 0.18
CA GLN A 483 33.52 -4.90 1.09
C GLN A 483 32.51 -4.59 2.18
N VAL A 484 31.71 -5.59 2.50
CA VAL A 484 30.63 -5.49 3.48
C VAL A 484 30.77 -6.62 4.48
N LYS A 485 30.60 -6.29 5.76
CA LYS A 485 30.57 -7.27 6.85
C LYS A 485 29.14 -7.46 7.31
N ALA A 486 28.69 -8.70 7.38
CA ALA A 486 27.38 -9.06 7.90
C ALA A 486 27.51 -10.04 9.08
N GLN A 487 26.67 -9.85 10.08
CA GLN A 487 26.53 -10.74 11.23
C GLN A 487 25.54 -11.85 10.88
N LEU A 488 25.88 -13.10 11.18
CA LEU A 488 24.97 -14.24 11.05
C LEU A 488 23.96 -14.19 12.19
N ASP A 489 22.68 -14.08 11.85
CA ASP A 489 21.59 -13.91 12.84
C ASP A 489 20.99 -15.26 13.22
N PHE A 490 20.39 -15.96 12.25
CA PHE A 490 19.64 -17.20 12.48
C PHE A 490 19.82 -18.20 11.33
N PRO A 491 19.90 -19.52 11.62
CA PRO A 491 19.81 -20.54 10.59
C PRO A 491 18.39 -20.62 10.03
N VAL A 492 18.26 -20.73 8.71
CA VAL A 492 16.95 -20.67 8.02
C VAL A 492 16.04 -21.84 8.40
N SER A 493 16.58 -23.05 8.54
CA SER A 493 15.79 -24.23 8.95
C SER A 493 15.65 -24.40 10.47
N GLY A 494 16.20 -23.49 11.28
CA GLY A 494 16.20 -23.54 12.75
C GLY A 494 17.07 -24.66 13.36
N ASN A 495 17.11 -25.83 12.72
CA ASN A 495 17.75 -27.04 13.22
C ASN A 495 19.20 -27.21 12.71
N ASP A 496 19.52 -26.71 11.52
CA ASP A 496 20.84 -26.88 10.91
C ASP A 496 21.68 -25.61 10.99
N ARG A 497 22.68 -25.59 11.88
CA ARG A 497 23.73 -24.54 11.89
C ARG A 497 24.86 -24.92 10.95
N LEU A 498 24.69 -24.57 9.67
CA LEU A 498 25.62 -24.96 8.62
C LEU A 498 26.82 -24.00 8.55
N PRO A 499 28.05 -24.48 8.27
CA PRO A 499 29.18 -23.58 8.07
C PRO A 499 29.00 -22.76 6.78
N VAL A 500 29.39 -21.49 6.83
CA VAL A 500 29.47 -20.60 5.66
C VAL A 500 30.89 -20.65 5.09
N HIS A 501 31.00 -20.80 3.77
CA HIS A 501 32.28 -20.92 3.06
C HIS A 501 32.52 -19.75 2.11
N SER A 502 33.79 -19.52 1.77
CA SER A 502 34.13 -18.62 0.66
C SER A 502 33.55 -19.19 -0.65
N GLY A 503 32.91 -18.33 -1.43
CA GLY A 503 32.18 -18.71 -2.65
C GLY A 503 30.68 -18.94 -2.47
N ASP A 504 30.17 -18.98 -1.23
CA ASP A 504 28.72 -18.91 -0.98
C ASP A 504 28.15 -17.60 -1.56
N VAL A 505 26.87 -17.62 -1.95
CA VAL A 505 26.23 -16.57 -2.74
C VAL A 505 25.23 -15.80 -1.89
N ILE A 506 25.10 -14.51 -2.15
CA ILE A 506 24.04 -13.67 -1.60
C ILE A 506 23.25 -13.08 -2.77
N LEU A 507 21.96 -13.37 -2.80
CA LEU A 507 21.03 -12.87 -3.80
C LEU A 507 20.39 -11.59 -3.29
N VAL A 508 20.51 -10.50 -4.05
CA VAL A 508 19.98 -9.19 -3.67
C VAL A 508 19.20 -8.57 -4.82
N ASP A 509 17.95 -8.19 -4.55
CA ASP A 509 17.16 -7.34 -5.42
C ASP A 509 17.35 -5.87 -5.02
N SER A 510 17.76 -5.03 -5.97
CA SER A 510 18.09 -3.63 -5.72
C SER A 510 17.66 -2.72 -6.87
N ASN A 511 17.12 -1.55 -6.54
CA ASN A 511 16.67 -0.54 -7.51
C ASN A 511 17.81 0.38 -7.97
N ALA A 512 18.76 0.68 -7.08
CA ALA A 512 19.92 1.54 -7.35
C ALA A 512 21.06 1.28 -6.36
N ALA A 513 22.24 1.85 -6.64
CA ALA A 513 23.34 1.91 -5.70
C ALA A 513 22.92 2.64 -4.41
N VAL A 514 23.41 2.16 -3.28
CA VAL A 514 23.05 2.60 -1.92
C VAL A 514 23.74 3.91 -1.54
N GLY A 515 24.95 4.15 -2.05
CA GLY A 515 25.85 5.17 -1.53
C GLY A 515 26.40 4.82 -0.14
N ASP A 516 27.23 5.72 0.42
CA ASP A 516 27.82 5.52 1.76
C ASP A 516 26.80 5.84 2.86
N SER A 517 26.44 4.84 3.67
CA SER A 517 25.51 4.99 4.80
C SER A 517 26.03 5.92 5.89
N LYS A 518 27.34 6.20 5.98
CA LYS A 518 27.89 7.20 6.92
C LYS A 518 27.49 8.63 6.56
N LEU A 519 27.13 8.86 5.29
CA LEU A 519 26.63 10.14 4.81
C LEU A 519 25.10 10.19 4.81
N ALA A 520 24.45 9.17 5.38
CA ALA A 520 23.00 9.06 5.38
C ALA A 520 22.32 10.24 6.09
N ARG A 521 21.13 10.57 5.61
CA ARG A 521 20.28 11.61 6.19
C ARG A 521 18.99 11.02 6.72
N VAL A 522 18.47 11.68 7.74
CA VAL A 522 17.20 11.34 8.37
C VAL A 522 16.56 12.63 8.88
N PHE A 523 15.23 12.67 8.92
CA PHE A 523 14.55 13.75 9.64
C PHE A 523 14.58 13.51 11.15
N CYS A 524 14.72 14.58 11.91
CA CYS A 524 14.83 14.51 13.36
C CYS A 524 13.54 13.93 13.97
N PRO A 525 13.61 12.82 14.75
CA PRO A 525 12.42 12.11 15.23
C PRO A 525 11.44 12.96 16.04
N ASN A 526 11.95 13.93 16.80
CA ASN A 526 11.15 14.75 17.73
C ASN A 526 11.06 16.23 17.31
N MET A 527 11.51 16.57 16.10
CA MET A 527 11.48 17.94 15.61
C MET A 527 10.68 18.01 14.31
N HIS A 528 9.40 18.37 14.44
CA HIS A 528 8.54 18.57 13.29
C HIS A 528 8.92 19.81 12.49
N THR A 529 8.33 19.91 11.31
CA THR A 529 8.41 21.09 10.45
C THR A 529 8.04 22.35 11.25
N GLU A 530 8.99 23.28 11.33
CA GLU A 530 8.76 24.59 11.90
C GLU A 530 8.33 25.55 10.79
N GLN A 531 7.18 26.19 10.98
CA GLN A 531 6.68 27.21 10.07
C GLN A 531 6.51 28.54 10.80
N VAL A 532 7.00 29.62 10.18
CA VAL A 532 6.86 31.00 10.65
C VAL A 532 6.23 31.86 9.55
N GLY A 533 5.33 32.77 9.93
CA GLY A 533 4.76 33.76 9.02
C GLY A 533 3.25 33.63 8.81
N GLU A 534 2.73 34.42 7.88
CA GLU A 534 1.30 34.78 7.84
C GLU A 534 0.42 33.79 7.08
N ILE A 535 1.01 32.93 6.24
CA ILE A 535 0.27 32.01 5.35
C ILE A 535 0.55 30.57 5.78
N PRO A 536 -0.39 29.85 6.45
CA PRO A 536 -0.18 28.46 6.87
C PRO A 536 -0.01 27.52 5.67
N PHE A 537 0.97 26.61 5.68
CA PHE A 537 1.21 25.72 4.54
C PHE A 537 1.64 24.32 5.00
N TYR A 538 0.67 23.44 5.13
CA TYR A 538 0.88 22.07 5.61
C TYR A 538 1.67 21.19 4.63
N GLY A 539 1.78 21.58 3.36
CA GLY A 539 2.50 20.83 2.32
C GLY A 539 4.02 20.87 2.42
N PHE A 540 4.61 21.78 3.21
CA PHE A 540 6.07 21.96 3.22
C PHE A 540 6.83 20.73 3.69
N GLY A 541 6.41 20.12 4.81
CA GLY A 541 7.06 18.94 5.39
C GLY A 541 7.13 17.76 4.41
N PRO A 542 6.01 17.35 3.79
CA PRO A 542 6.00 16.32 2.76
C PRO A 542 6.82 16.68 1.50
N LEU A 543 6.78 17.94 1.04
CA LEU A 543 7.54 18.37 -0.14
C LEU A 543 9.06 18.29 0.08
N ILE A 544 9.56 18.80 1.20
CA ILE A 544 11.00 18.75 1.50
C ILE A 544 11.46 17.34 1.82
N TYR A 545 10.61 16.53 2.46
CA TYR A 545 10.85 15.09 2.62
C TYR A 545 11.04 14.42 1.26
N HIS A 546 10.10 14.62 0.34
CA HIS A 546 10.20 14.09 -1.02
C HIS A 546 11.48 14.56 -1.71
N ALA A 547 11.79 15.86 -1.68
CA ALA A 547 13.01 16.39 -2.30
C ALA A 547 14.29 15.74 -1.76
N PHE A 548 14.44 15.58 -0.44
CA PHE A 548 15.61 14.90 0.13
C PHE A 548 15.63 13.40 -0.18
N SER A 549 14.49 12.74 -0.29
CA SER A 549 14.43 11.30 -0.56
C SER A 549 14.54 10.95 -2.05
N SER A 550 14.21 11.87 -2.98
CA SER A 550 14.28 11.65 -4.43
C SER A 550 15.50 12.27 -5.10
N GLU A 551 15.97 13.43 -4.65
CA GLU A 551 17.02 14.21 -5.35
C GLU A 551 18.41 14.11 -4.68
N SER A 552 18.48 13.65 -3.42
CA SER A 552 19.73 13.55 -2.68
C SER A 552 20.62 12.45 -3.26
N LYS A 553 21.91 12.75 -3.42
CA LYS A 553 22.93 11.73 -3.74
C LYS A 553 23.27 10.87 -2.52
N ARG A 554 22.89 11.31 -1.32
CA ARG A 554 23.12 10.60 -0.06
C ARG A 554 21.89 9.78 0.31
N PRO A 555 22.03 8.54 0.83
CA PRO A 555 20.90 7.72 1.23
C PRO A 555 20.05 8.41 2.29
N PHE A 556 18.73 8.31 2.15
CA PHE A 556 17.76 8.89 3.06
C PHE A 556 17.01 7.79 3.82
N TYR A 557 16.87 7.93 5.13
CA TYR A 557 16.23 6.96 6.00
C TYR A 557 14.89 7.48 6.55
N ALA A 558 13.89 6.62 6.52
CA ALA A 558 12.50 6.84 6.87
C ALA A 558 12.14 6.33 8.28
N THR A 559 13.09 6.36 9.22
CA THR A 559 12.96 5.64 10.50
C THR A 559 12.16 6.36 11.59
N GLY A 560 11.84 7.65 11.41
CA GLY A 560 11.06 8.46 12.36
C GLY A 560 9.79 9.06 11.78
N SER A 561 9.05 9.81 12.60
CA SER A 561 7.96 10.70 12.18
C SER A 561 8.54 11.98 11.57
N GLY A 562 8.76 11.99 10.26
CA GLY A 562 9.48 13.07 9.59
C GLY A 562 8.73 14.41 9.58
N PHE A 563 7.41 14.39 9.72
CA PHE A 563 6.56 15.58 9.77
C PHE A 563 5.26 15.28 10.52
N ARG A 564 4.50 16.34 10.82
CA ARG A 564 3.30 16.27 11.67
C ARG A 564 2.27 15.29 11.10
N GLY A 565 1.85 14.32 11.93
CA GLY A 565 0.84 13.32 11.61
C GLY A 565 1.38 12.03 11.00
N GLN A 566 2.64 11.99 10.56
CA GLN A 566 3.25 10.75 10.05
C GLN A 566 3.59 9.81 11.20
N THR A 567 3.17 8.54 11.09
CA THR A 567 3.53 7.50 12.05
C THR A 567 4.98 7.05 11.81
N ALA A 568 5.74 6.82 12.87
CA ALA A 568 7.08 6.24 12.74
C ALA A 568 6.97 4.87 12.05
N LEU A 569 7.93 4.54 11.17
CA LEU A 569 7.86 3.32 10.35
C LEU A 569 7.68 2.06 11.20
N LYS A 570 8.38 1.97 12.34
CA LYS A 570 8.26 0.85 13.27
C LYS A 570 6.84 0.69 13.79
N ASP A 571 6.23 1.79 14.23
CA ASP A 571 4.89 1.75 14.81
C ASP A 571 3.85 1.44 13.73
N ALA A 572 4.01 1.97 12.51
CA ALA A 572 3.15 1.66 11.37
C ALA A 572 3.18 0.17 11.00
N VAL A 573 4.38 -0.43 10.94
CA VAL A 573 4.54 -1.86 10.67
C VAL A 573 3.88 -2.67 11.78
N ILE A 574 4.16 -2.36 13.06
CA ILE A 574 3.59 -3.08 14.21
C ILE A 574 2.05 -3.01 14.17
N GLN A 575 1.48 -1.80 14.10
CA GLN A 575 0.03 -1.60 14.10
C GLN A 575 -0.67 -2.35 12.97
N LEU A 576 -0.09 -2.35 11.76
CA LEU A 576 -0.65 -3.11 10.65
C LEU A 576 -0.58 -4.62 10.92
N THR A 577 0.55 -5.10 11.43
CA THR A 577 0.81 -6.54 11.61
C THR A 577 0.03 -7.17 12.74
N GLU A 578 -0.29 -6.42 13.79
CA GLU A 578 -1.08 -6.88 14.94
C GLU A 578 -2.43 -7.50 14.53
N ASN A 579 -3.02 -7.01 13.45
CA ASN A 579 -4.37 -7.36 13.03
C ASN A 579 -4.49 -8.00 11.63
N SER A 580 -3.37 -8.41 11.03
CA SER A 580 -3.33 -8.81 9.59
C SER A 580 -2.67 -10.18 9.31
N GLY A 581 -2.55 -11.06 10.31
CA GLY A 581 -2.05 -12.44 10.15
C GLY A 581 -0.52 -12.59 10.14
N PHE A 582 0.22 -11.52 10.43
CA PHE A 582 1.67 -11.53 10.54
C PHE A 582 2.12 -11.98 11.93
N LYS A 583 3.37 -12.45 12.02
CA LYS A 583 4.00 -12.79 13.32
C LYS A 583 3.93 -11.59 14.28
N LYS A 584 3.53 -11.83 15.53
CA LYS A 584 3.39 -10.78 16.55
C LYS A 584 4.73 -10.26 17.10
N ASN A 585 5.72 -11.13 17.26
CA ASN A 585 7.04 -10.77 17.77
C ASN A 585 8.00 -10.46 16.62
N LEU A 586 7.87 -9.25 16.06
CA LEU A 586 8.72 -8.80 14.96
C LEU A 586 10.01 -8.16 15.52
N ASP A 587 11.17 -8.78 15.26
CA ASP A 587 12.48 -8.17 15.53
C ASP A 587 12.80 -7.12 14.45
N LEU A 588 12.11 -5.97 14.52
CA LEU A 588 12.32 -4.81 13.65
C LEU A 588 13.49 -3.97 14.15
N LYS A 589 14.68 -4.22 13.59
CA LYS A 589 15.89 -3.43 13.85
C LYS A 589 16.21 -2.55 12.64
N PHE A 590 15.54 -1.41 12.54
CA PHE A 590 15.86 -0.41 11.51
C PHE A 590 17.18 0.30 11.84
N TYR A 591 17.97 0.62 10.82
CA TYR A 591 19.16 1.43 10.96
C TYR A 591 18.76 2.89 11.12
N LEU A 592 19.14 3.49 12.26
CA LEU A 592 18.97 4.92 12.50
C LEU A 592 20.33 5.62 12.35
N PRO A 593 20.50 6.50 11.34
CA PRO A 593 21.64 7.41 11.29
C PRO A 593 21.67 8.25 12.56
N ARG A 594 22.83 8.29 13.26
CA ARG A 594 22.97 9.02 14.54
C ARG A 594 23.80 10.30 14.42
N ASP A 595 24.61 10.43 13.39
CA ASP A 595 25.59 11.53 13.29
C ASP A 595 24.92 12.89 13.07
N GLU A 596 23.86 12.92 12.24
CA GLU A 596 23.12 14.12 11.92
C GLU A 596 21.64 13.83 11.61
N CYS A 597 20.74 14.74 12.00
CA CYS A 597 19.37 14.77 11.52
C CYS A 597 18.96 16.16 11.01
N LEU A 598 17.91 16.18 10.18
CA LEU A 598 17.37 17.39 9.56
C LEU A 598 16.00 17.77 10.14
N GLN A 599 15.83 19.05 10.46
CA GLN A 599 14.52 19.64 10.78
C GLN A 599 14.08 20.54 9.62
N PRO A 600 12.96 20.24 8.95
CA PRO A 600 12.36 21.13 7.96
C PRO A 600 11.99 22.49 8.56
N VAL A 601 12.35 23.59 7.89
CA VAL A 601 11.99 24.94 8.31
C VAL A 601 11.50 25.79 7.15
N PHE A 602 10.42 26.52 7.40
CA PHE A 602 9.74 27.35 6.41
C PHE A 602 9.35 28.70 6.99
N LYS A 603 9.64 29.78 6.27
CA LYS A 603 9.18 31.12 6.59
C LYS A 603 8.54 31.74 5.35
N ILE A 604 7.34 32.29 5.50
CA ILE A 604 6.64 32.98 4.40
C ILE A 604 5.98 34.27 4.84
N GLN A 605 6.25 35.35 4.13
CA GLN A 605 5.70 36.68 4.43
C GLN A 605 5.34 37.39 3.13
N VAL A 606 4.28 38.19 3.16
CA VAL A 606 3.99 39.09 2.04
C VAL A 606 4.99 40.25 2.10
N LYS A 607 5.65 40.55 0.98
CA LYS A 607 6.59 41.68 0.89
C LYS A 607 5.83 42.98 1.10
N GLU A 608 6.30 43.81 2.03
CA GLU A 608 5.72 45.11 2.30
C GLU A 608 5.59 45.94 1.01
N ASN A 609 4.45 46.61 0.83
CA ASN A 609 4.13 47.45 -0.33
C ASN A 609 4.16 46.72 -1.70
N SER A 610 4.18 45.39 -1.74
CA SER A 610 4.10 44.62 -2.99
C SER A 610 2.68 44.39 -3.49
N ILE A 611 1.67 44.57 -2.64
CA ILE A 611 0.27 44.31 -2.96
C ILE A 611 -0.25 45.39 -3.91
N LYS A 612 -0.65 44.99 -5.11
CA LYS A 612 -1.27 45.86 -6.11
C LYS A 612 -2.61 45.30 -6.51
N CYS A 613 -3.70 45.98 -6.14
CA CYS A 613 -5.03 45.51 -6.47
C CYS A 613 -5.69 46.35 -7.56
N ASN A 614 -6.66 45.77 -8.26
CA ASN A 614 -7.60 46.49 -9.09
C ASN A 614 -8.47 47.47 -8.26
N ALA A 615 -9.22 48.34 -8.95
CA ALA A 615 -9.94 49.46 -8.32
C ALA A 615 -10.96 49.04 -7.24
N ASP A 616 -11.59 47.90 -7.42
CA ASP A 616 -12.54 47.26 -6.51
C ASP A 616 -11.87 46.33 -5.48
N LYS A 617 -10.54 46.19 -5.52
CA LYS A 617 -9.71 45.35 -4.63
C LYS A 617 -10.06 43.86 -4.66
N SER A 618 -10.80 43.40 -5.66
CA SER A 618 -11.19 42.00 -5.82
C SER A 618 -10.00 41.12 -6.24
N ASN A 619 -9.12 41.64 -7.09
CA ASN A 619 -7.93 40.95 -7.57
C ASN A 619 -6.67 41.72 -7.23
N CYS A 620 -5.72 41.03 -6.61
CA CYS A 620 -4.46 41.60 -6.18
C CYS A 620 -3.28 40.80 -6.72
N ASP A 621 -2.24 41.50 -7.15
CA ASP A 621 -0.91 40.94 -7.30
C ASP A 621 -0.16 41.13 -5.98
N ALA A 622 0.68 40.17 -5.60
CA ALA A 622 1.48 40.24 -4.38
C ALA A 622 2.84 39.57 -4.60
N THR A 623 3.85 39.97 -3.85
CA THR A 623 5.14 39.25 -3.83
C THR A 623 5.30 38.58 -2.49
N LEU A 624 5.51 37.26 -2.47
CA LEU A 624 5.83 36.52 -1.25
C LEU A 624 7.34 36.44 -1.09
N VAL A 625 7.87 36.78 0.08
CA VAL A 625 9.25 36.48 0.49
C VAL A 625 9.24 35.18 1.25
N MET A 626 9.92 34.19 0.69
CA MET A 626 9.91 32.83 1.20
C MET A 626 11.32 32.39 1.57
N GLY A 627 11.53 32.03 2.83
CA GLY A 627 12.73 31.35 3.31
C GLY A 627 12.43 29.87 3.53
N SER A 628 13.10 28.98 2.81
CA SER A 628 12.88 27.53 2.92
C SER A 628 14.20 26.80 3.15
N GLY A 629 14.16 25.72 3.92
CA GLY A 629 15.37 24.97 4.23
C GLY A 629 15.20 23.82 5.21
N ALA A 630 16.34 23.27 5.62
CA ALA A 630 16.46 22.30 6.69
C ALA A 630 17.58 22.71 7.66
N ARG A 631 17.29 22.72 8.96
CA ARG A 631 18.31 22.87 10.01
C ARG A 631 18.94 21.52 10.30
N ARG A 632 20.24 21.52 10.63
CA ARG A 632 21.02 20.33 10.93
C ARG A 632 21.24 20.23 12.43
N PHE A 633 21.08 19.03 12.98
CA PHE A 633 21.29 18.75 14.40
C PHE A 633 22.19 17.54 14.58
N ASN A 634 23.04 17.55 15.60
CA ASN A 634 23.85 16.39 16.00
C ASN A 634 23.05 15.41 16.88
N ASP A 635 23.71 14.33 17.29
CA ASP A 635 23.19 13.30 18.20
C ASP A 635 22.71 13.85 19.56
N LYS A 636 23.27 14.97 20.01
CA LYS A 636 22.89 15.70 21.24
C LYS A 636 21.74 16.69 21.03
N ALA A 637 21.11 16.72 19.86
CA ALA A 637 20.08 17.67 19.47
C ALA A 637 20.53 19.14 19.50
N GLU A 638 21.82 19.40 19.32
CA GLU A 638 22.39 20.74 19.17
C GLU A 638 22.40 21.14 17.69
N LYS A 639 22.01 22.37 17.38
CA LYS A 639 22.02 22.88 16.01
C LYS A 639 23.46 23.08 15.54
N ILE A 640 23.85 22.33 14.51
CA ILE A 640 25.20 22.37 13.92
C ILE A 640 25.24 23.09 12.56
N GLY A 641 24.09 23.43 11.97
CA GLY A 641 24.05 24.18 10.71
C GLY A 641 22.65 24.30 10.11
N ALA A 642 22.59 24.79 8.87
CA ALA A 642 21.36 24.82 8.09
C ALA A 642 21.65 24.90 6.58
N TYR A 643 20.77 24.31 5.79
CA TYR A 643 20.67 24.49 4.36
C TYR A 643 19.41 25.29 4.07
N GLY A 644 19.52 26.39 3.35
CA GLY A 644 18.34 27.17 3.01
C GLY A 644 18.59 28.16 1.90
N LEU A 645 17.48 28.60 1.32
CA LEU A 645 17.38 29.61 0.28
C LEU A 645 16.23 30.56 0.62
N GLN A 646 16.43 31.82 0.24
CA GLN A 646 15.37 32.83 0.25
C GLN A 646 15.04 33.18 -1.19
N GLN A 647 13.75 33.26 -1.52
CA GLN A 647 13.29 33.62 -2.85
C GLN A 647 12.04 34.50 -2.77
N GLU A 648 11.91 35.39 -3.76
CA GLU A 648 10.69 36.15 -3.99
C GLU A 648 9.83 35.43 -5.04
N ILE A 649 8.56 35.21 -4.72
CA ILE A 649 7.57 34.60 -5.61
C ILE A 649 6.53 35.66 -5.94
N GLY A 650 6.48 36.05 -7.20
CA GLY A 650 5.46 36.99 -7.70
C GLY A 650 4.16 36.25 -8.00
N LEU A 651 3.09 36.65 -7.31
CA LEU A 651 1.75 36.13 -7.48
C LEU A 651 0.90 37.15 -8.23
N LYS A 652 0.09 36.66 -9.18
CA LYS A 652 -0.76 37.51 -10.03
C LYS A 652 -2.22 37.11 -9.93
N GLY A 653 -3.10 38.10 -9.98
CA GLY A 653 -4.54 37.90 -10.10
C GLY A 653 -5.13 37.09 -8.94
N ILE A 654 -4.66 37.33 -7.71
CA ILE A 654 -5.13 36.64 -6.52
C ILE A 654 -6.46 37.25 -6.10
N ASP A 655 -7.52 36.45 -6.15
CA ASP A 655 -8.82 36.84 -5.62
C ASP A 655 -8.71 36.96 -4.09
N HIS A 656 -9.10 38.12 -3.55
CA HIS A 656 -9.04 38.36 -2.11
C HIS A 656 -9.85 37.32 -1.31
N GLN A 657 -10.98 36.83 -1.83
CA GLN A 657 -11.84 35.85 -1.16
C GLN A 657 -11.19 34.46 -1.07
N HIS A 658 -10.36 34.10 -2.05
CA HIS A 658 -9.74 32.77 -2.16
C HIS A 658 -8.21 32.84 -2.06
N ARG A 659 -7.70 33.89 -1.44
CA ARG A 659 -6.26 34.18 -1.39
C ARG A 659 -5.45 33.03 -0.81
N HIS A 660 -5.99 32.33 0.20
CA HIS A 660 -5.25 31.27 0.88
C HIS A 660 -5.10 30.04 0.00
N GLU A 661 -6.18 29.63 -0.66
CA GLU A 661 -6.24 28.52 -1.59
C GLU A 661 -5.31 28.78 -2.79
N MET A 662 -5.40 29.97 -3.38
CA MET A 662 -4.56 30.36 -4.51
C MET A 662 -3.08 30.42 -4.13
N TYR A 663 -2.74 30.93 -2.94
CA TYR A 663 -1.37 30.92 -2.43
C TYR A 663 -0.83 29.50 -2.27
N ASN A 664 -1.62 28.59 -1.70
CA ASN A 664 -1.19 27.21 -1.48
C ASN A 664 -0.95 26.46 -2.79
N ILE A 665 -1.83 26.60 -3.79
CA ILE A 665 -1.65 25.99 -5.12
C ILE A 665 -0.36 26.51 -5.76
N GLN A 666 -0.16 27.83 -5.77
CA GLN A 666 1.06 28.44 -6.32
C GLN A 666 2.33 28.01 -5.59
N MET A 667 2.27 27.77 -4.28
CA MET A 667 3.40 27.22 -3.52
C MET A 667 3.76 25.79 -3.92
N PHE A 668 2.76 24.94 -4.16
CA PHE A 668 2.99 23.57 -4.66
C PHE A 668 3.66 23.57 -6.04
N GLU A 669 3.37 24.55 -6.89
CA GLU A 669 4.03 24.71 -8.19
C GLU A 669 5.48 25.23 -8.07
N ALA A 670 5.73 26.18 -7.16
CA ALA A 670 7.02 26.87 -7.05
C ALA A 670 8.06 26.11 -6.22
N LEU A 671 7.65 25.51 -5.10
CA LEU A 671 8.57 24.92 -4.10
C LEU A 671 9.43 23.76 -4.61
N PRO A 672 8.95 22.81 -5.44
CA PRO A 672 9.75 21.65 -5.84
C PRO A 672 11.11 22.03 -6.45
N LYS A 673 11.16 23.09 -7.27
CA LYS A 673 12.41 23.59 -7.88
C LYS A 673 13.38 24.13 -6.84
N ILE A 674 12.86 24.86 -5.85
CA ILE A 674 13.63 25.51 -4.79
C ILE A 674 14.19 24.46 -3.83
N LEU A 675 13.37 23.46 -3.49
CA LEU A 675 13.77 22.36 -2.64
C LEU A 675 14.87 21.50 -3.29
N ASN A 676 14.82 21.27 -4.61
CA ASN A 676 15.91 20.60 -5.32
C ASN A 676 17.24 21.37 -5.17
N GLN A 677 17.23 22.71 -5.31
CA GLN A 677 18.42 23.52 -5.08
C GLN A 677 18.94 23.44 -3.65
N ILE A 678 18.05 23.38 -2.65
CA ILE A 678 18.42 23.18 -1.24
C ILE A 678 19.10 21.82 -1.04
N VAL A 679 18.58 20.76 -1.65
CA VAL A 679 19.17 19.41 -1.58
C VAL A 679 20.55 19.38 -2.26
N GLN A 680 20.68 19.97 -3.44
CA GLN A 680 21.96 20.09 -4.15
C GLN A 680 23.00 20.85 -3.31
N LYS A 681 22.59 21.96 -2.68
CA LYS A 681 23.44 22.72 -1.75
C LYS A 681 23.86 21.83 -0.57
N ALA A 682 22.92 21.11 0.03
CA ALA A 682 23.21 20.20 1.13
C ALA A 682 24.22 19.11 0.75
N ASP A 683 24.12 18.56 -0.47
CA ASP A 683 25.05 17.55 -0.97
C ASP A 683 26.45 18.08 -1.25
N SER A 684 26.56 19.35 -1.65
CA SER A 684 27.82 20.01 -1.99
C SER A 684 28.68 20.41 -0.79
N THR A 685 28.06 20.67 0.36
CA THR A 685 28.76 21.01 1.61
C THR A 685 29.39 19.77 2.24
N GLN A 686 30.72 19.76 2.27
CA GLN A 686 31.57 18.89 3.08
C GLN A 686 32.01 19.64 4.33
#